data_AF-A0A958CQL5-F1
#
_entry.id   AF-A0A958CQL5-F1
#
_cell.length_a   1.000
_cell.length_b   1.000
_cell.length_c   1.000
_cell.angle_alpha   90.00
_cell.angle_beta   90.00
_cell.angle_gamma   90.00
#
_symmetry.space_group_name_H-M   'P 1'
#
loop_
_entity.id
_entity.type
_entity.pdbx_description
1 polymer ?
#
loop_
_entity_poly.entity_id
_entity_poly.type
_entity_poly.pdbx_seq_one_letter_code
_entity_poly.pdbx_strand_id
1 'polypeptide(L)'
;SIPRRAGVSAYGFGGTNFHVVLEEHVPGMLKAERTTYTGVDVERETSRYPDRETSRQVDTGPGGNGAPGLVSLSTPDLSTSKKPIRGILALGADSPVALKDRLDAAWQQVEGGWTPPVEAPAQADLNARERLVIDFGDHAELHDRLSKARKAAGFDNPAAWKALSAQGIFRGSSAVGTGSSGPGKIAFLFPGQGSQYTNMGRELAALEPVVAETFAEADKVMTPILGRSLTSYIFVDSDDPAAMKQAERDLMQTAITQPAMLTVDTALYKLLGQYGFNPDMVMGHSLGEYGALIAAGIMPFADALEASAARGSEMTKVGWEDNGWMAAVMAPYDVIMQTLDEVDGYAVAANINSYNQCVVGGESKAVEQAIAIFNQKGFQAVRIPVSHAFHTRIVAPASKPLRKVLDRLRISEPRLPLVANVTGELYPTTVEGIKDILELQVASPVQWIKGLETLYANGCRTFVEVGPKKALKGFVDDVLGKQPDVVSLFTNHPKQGELPTFNQALCGLYAAGHGARAEAPVEVAGGKLQVAGNRAAAVAAQPALVVTASAPTPATNLPAYQSTPAAAKEPAMPQPSLPADALGQLAQVLQQAISNMQPATSHLPTPFDRNQTPLGSVVISGTGLGLPGPNKAVMDPDNALRILRGEQFVDLIPERFRRKMLDKRITRLVKAEDGGGSFQVITDPDEVIKLAGRGGSFDLSEEYGVPAKLVEALDITTQLAFAAGIDALREAGIPLVQTWRKTSTGRLLPDRWMLPDAMRDETGVIFASAFPGGDRFAEELSRYYTWENRRAQLAALEDLRRYTTDTGTLQEIGRRIADLRETLEREPYEFDRRFIFRILAMGHSQFAEYIGARGPNTHVNAACASTAQGVAIAEDWIRSGRCRRVLVLGADDVTGDHLLEWVGAGFLALGAAATDNRVDEAALPFDRRRHGT
;
A
#
# COMPACT_ATOMS: atom_id res chain seq x y z
N SER A 1 -29.39 -32.94 31.82
CA SER A 1 -30.47 -32.13 31.23
C SER A 1 -30.17 -31.92 29.75
N ILE A 2 -31.18 -31.62 28.93
CA ILE A 2 -30.92 -31.04 27.59
C ILE A 2 -30.65 -29.55 27.84
N PRO A 3 -29.57 -28.96 27.30
CA PRO A 3 -29.29 -27.54 27.48
C PRO A 3 -30.37 -26.69 26.80
N ARG A 4 -30.72 -25.55 27.40
CA ARG A 4 -31.52 -24.53 26.71
C ARG A 4 -30.76 -24.01 25.49
N ARG A 5 -31.45 -23.79 24.39
CA ARG A 5 -30.89 -23.22 23.15
C ARG A 5 -31.71 -22.02 22.70
N ALA A 6 -31.04 -20.98 22.20
CA ALA A 6 -31.66 -19.79 21.64
C ALA A 6 -31.01 -19.45 20.29
N GLY A 7 -31.80 -19.37 19.23
CA GLY A 7 -31.36 -18.80 17.96
C GLY A 7 -31.42 -17.27 18.04
N VAL A 8 -30.28 -16.60 17.87
CA VAL A 8 -30.19 -15.14 17.81
C VAL A 8 -30.27 -14.72 16.34
N SER A 9 -31.33 -14.00 16.00
CA SER A 9 -31.52 -13.31 14.72
C SER A 9 -31.29 -11.81 14.95
N ALA A 10 -30.58 -11.15 14.02
CA ALA A 10 -30.41 -9.70 14.04
C ALA A 10 -31.68 -8.92 13.62
N TYR A 11 -32.76 -9.58 13.20
CA TYR A 11 -34.00 -8.96 12.73
C TYR A 11 -35.25 -9.45 13.47
N GLY A 12 -36.10 -8.50 13.88
CA GLY A 12 -37.38 -8.73 14.56
C GLY A 12 -38.56 -9.11 13.67
N PHE A 13 -38.32 -9.87 12.59
CA PHE A 13 -39.35 -10.48 11.74
C PHE A 13 -38.95 -11.92 11.39
N GLY A 14 -39.96 -12.78 11.19
CA GLY A 14 -39.79 -14.23 11.29
C GLY A 14 -39.22 -14.93 10.05
N GLY A 15 -38.52 -16.05 10.30
CA GLY A 15 -38.66 -17.22 9.42
C GLY A 15 -37.49 -17.62 8.51
N THR A 16 -36.23 -17.58 8.95
CA THR A 16 -35.19 -18.59 8.55
C THR A 16 -33.82 -18.34 9.19
N ASN A 17 -33.41 -17.09 9.35
CA ASN A 17 -32.00 -16.75 9.60
C ASN A 17 -31.70 -16.46 11.08
N PHE A 18 -31.25 -17.47 11.82
CA PHE A 18 -30.48 -17.24 13.06
C PHE A 18 -28.99 -17.15 12.70
N HIS A 19 -28.32 -16.08 13.14
CA HIS A 19 -26.89 -15.84 12.90
C HIS A 19 -26.01 -16.61 13.88
N VAL A 20 -26.52 -16.84 15.09
CA VAL A 20 -25.85 -17.60 16.17
C VAL A 20 -26.88 -18.49 16.86
N VAL A 21 -26.50 -19.71 17.23
CA VAL A 21 -27.24 -20.51 18.22
C VAL A 21 -26.47 -20.47 19.52
N LEU A 22 -27.04 -19.82 20.53
CA LEU A 22 -26.55 -19.88 21.90
C LEU A 22 -27.04 -21.18 22.53
N GLU A 23 -26.14 -21.92 23.17
CA GLU A 23 -26.45 -23.07 24.01
C GLU A 23 -26.07 -22.75 25.47
N GLU A 24 -26.95 -23.12 26.40
CA GLU A 24 -26.71 -23.01 27.83
C GLU A 24 -25.45 -23.76 28.23
N HIS A 25 -24.52 -23.06 28.90
CA HIS A 25 -23.31 -23.68 29.42
C HIS A 25 -23.65 -24.65 30.56
N VAL A 26 -23.63 -25.95 30.25
CA VAL A 26 -23.71 -27.04 31.23
C VAL A 26 -22.28 -27.56 31.50
N PRO A 27 -21.75 -27.41 32.73
CA PRO A 27 -20.42 -27.90 33.08
C PRO A 27 -20.24 -29.39 32.73
N GLY A 28 -19.15 -29.70 32.02
CA GLY A 28 -18.80 -31.07 31.62
C GLY A 28 -19.42 -31.58 30.31
N MET A 29 -20.32 -30.83 29.64
CA MET A 29 -20.80 -31.20 28.30
C MET A 29 -19.84 -30.83 27.17
N LEU A 30 -19.15 -29.70 27.28
CA LEU A 30 -18.13 -29.28 26.30
C LEU A 30 -16.89 -30.16 26.45
N LYS A 31 -16.74 -31.14 25.56
CA LYS A 31 -15.53 -31.94 25.41
C LYS A 31 -14.58 -31.25 24.42
N ALA A 32 -13.28 -31.42 24.61
CA ALA A 32 -12.26 -30.90 23.69
C ALA A 32 -12.19 -31.65 22.34
N GLU A 33 -12.92 -32.76 22.22
CA GLU A 33 -13.03 -33.57 21.00
C GLU A 33 -13.94 -32.87 19.97
N ARG A 34 -13.43 -32.61 18.77
CA ARG A 34 -14.25 -32.12 17.66
C ARG A 34 -15.25 -33.19 17.21
N THR A 35 -16.55 -32.93 17.42
CA THR A 35 -17.60 -33.72 16.80
C THR A 35 -17.61 -33.48 15.28
N THR A 36 -17.14 -34.45 14.50
CA THR A 36 -17.31 -34.44 13.03
C THR A 36 -18.74 -34.81 12.68
N TYR A 37 -19.46 -33.90 12.03
CA TYR A 37 -20.75 -34.17 11.42
C TYR A 37 -20.54 -34.57 9.96
N THR A 38 -21.35 -35.51 9.46
CA THR A 38 -21.41 -35.86 8.04
C THR A 38 -22.03 -34.71 7.24
N GLY A 39 -21.18 -33.87 6.66
CA GLY A 39 -21.57 -32.97 5.58
C GLY A 39 -21.82 -33.77 4.29
N VAL A 40 -22.74 -33.27 3.45
CA VAL A 40 -22.88 -33.75 2.07
C VAL A 40 -21.86 -33.00 1.22
N ASP A 41 -21.05 -33.73 0.45
CA ASP A 41 -20.15 -33.11 -0.52
C ASP A 41 -20.95 -32.39 -1.60
N VAL A 42 -20.76 -31.07 -1.71
CA VAL A 42 -21.33 -30.28 -2.79
C VAL A 42 -20.39 -30.41 -3.99
N GLU A 43 -20.82 -31.19 -4.99
CA GLU A 43 -20.11 -31.27 -6.27
C GLU A 43 -19.96 -29.86 -6.85
N ARG A 44 -18.71 -29.46 -7.07
CA ARG A 44 -18.41 -28.23 -7.82
C ARG A 44 -18.67 -28.51 -9.29
N GLU A 45 -19.86 -28.17 -9.79
CA GLU A 45 -20.07 -28.03 -11.23
C GLU A 45 -19.12 -26.96 -11.78
N THR A 46 -18.04 -27.41 -12.41
CA THR A 46 -17.21 -26.56 -13.25
C THR A 46 -18.04 -26.14 -14.46
N SER A 47 -18.29 -24.83 -14.58
CA SER A 47 -19.01 -24.23 -15.70
C SER A 47 -18.47 -24.73 -17.05
N ARG A 48 -19.37 -25.22 -17.90
CA ARG A 48 -19.04 -25.74 -19.23
C ARG A 48 -18.58 -24.62 -20.17
N TYR A 49 -17.29 -24.50 -20.38
CA TYR A 49 -16.71 -23.99 -21.63
C TYR A 49 -15.73 -25.06 -22.18
N PRO A 50 -15.85 -25.47 -23.45
CA PRO A 50 -15.13 -26.64 -23.95
C PRO A 50 -13.65 -26.35 -24.24
N ASP A 51 -12.79 -27.26 -23.79
CA ASP A 51 -11.36 -27.29 -24.12
C ASP A 51 -11.09 -27.44 -25.62
N ARG A 52 -9.90 -27.02 -26.03
CA ARG A 52 -9.16 -27.72 -27.09
C ARG A 52 -7.78 -28.13 -26.60
N GLU A 53 -7.58 -29.44 -26.62
CA GLU A 53 -6.48 -30.19 -26.04
C GLU A 53 -5.12 -29.86 -26.67
N THR A 54 -4.04 -30.06 -25.91
CA THR A 54 -3.06 -31.10 -26.29
C THR A 54 -2.21 -31.56 -25.10
N SER A 55 -2.64 -32.70 -24.54
CA SER A 55 -1.85 -33.74 -23.86
C SER A 55 -0.38 -33.51 -23.48
N ARG A 56 -0.07 -33.79 -22.20
CA ARG A 56 0.89 -34.86 -21.82
C ARG A 56 0.66 -35.32 -20.38
N GLN A 57 0.59 -36.65 -20.20
CA GLN A 57 0.52 -37.30 -18.88
C GLN A 57 1.88 -37.24 -18.17
N VAL A 58 1.86 -37.11 -16.85
CA VAL A 58 2.90 -37.70 -15.97
C VAL A 58 2.18 -38.38 -14.79
N ASP A 59 2.72 -39.53 -14.41
CA ASP A 59 2.16 -40.49 -13.47
C ASP A 59 2.34 -40.10 -11.99
N THR A 60 1.58 -40.73 -11.10
CA THR A 60 1.49 -40.39 -9.67
C THR A 60 2.41 -41.24 -8.78
N GLY A 61 3.01 -40.61 -7.75
CA GLY A 61 3.74 -41.27 -6.66
C GLY A 61 3.53 -40.51 -5.33
N PRO A 62 3.26 -41.17 -4.18
CA PRO A 62 2.65 -40.49 -3.03
C PRO A 62 3.57 -40.18 -1.83
N GLY A 63 3.27 -39.08 -1.11
CA GLY A 63 3.50 -38.96 0.34
C GLY A 63 4.33 -37.76 0.82
N GLY A 64 3.76 -36.92 1.70
CA GLY A 64 4.50 -35.92 2.48
C GLY A 64 3.65 -34.74 2.99
N ASN A 65 3.51 -34.58 4.31
CA ASN A 65 2.79 -33.47 4.96
C ASN A 65 3.55 -32.12 4.86
N GLY A 66 2.82 -31.01 4.70
CA GLY A 66 3.37 -29.65 4.76
C GLY A 66 2.31 -28.58 5.08
N ALA A 67 2.70 -27.54 5.81
CA ALA A 67 1.85 -26.43 6.27
C ALA A 67 1.39 -25.50 5.12
N PRO A 68 0.31 -24.69 5.29
CA PRO A 68 -0.13 -23.74 4.26
C PRO A 68 0.96 -22.69 4.00
N GLY A 69 1.55 -22.74 2.80
CA GLY A 69 2.71 -21.94 2.44
C GLY A 69 2.37 -20.46 2.21
N LEU A 70 3.34 -19.59 2.55
CA LEU A 70 3.43 -18.29 1.91
C LEU A 70 3.50 -18.48 0.40
N VAL A 71 3.03 -17.48 -0.36
CA VAL A 71 3.28 -17.40 -1.79
C VAL A 71 4.77 -17.17 -2.01
N SER A 72 5.53 -18.27 -2.12
CA SER A 72 6.88 -18.21 -2.65
C SER A 72 6.77 -17.68 -4.07
N LEU A 73 7.51 -16.61 -4.37
CA LEU A 73 7.92 -16.36 -5.73
C LEU A 73 8.55 -17.67 -6.22
N SER A 74 7.99 -18.25 -7.28
CA SER A 74 8.56 -19.43 -7.91
C SER A 74 9.93 -19.04 -8.42
N THR A 75 10.98 -19.60 -7.81
CA THR A 75 12.30 -19.65 -8.45
C THR A 75 12.08 -20.27 -9.83
N PRO A 76 12.48 -19.60 -10.93
CA PRO A 76 12.34 -20.16 -12.26
C PRO A 76 13.01 -21.54 -12.31
N ASP A 77 12.45 -22.45 -13.10
CA ASP A 77 13.14 -23.70 -13.40
C ASP A 77 14.45 -23.39 -14.14
N LEU A 78 15.56 -23.44 -13.41
CA LEU A 78 16.92 -23.17 -13.91
C LEU A 78 17.44 -24.29 -14.85
N SER A 79 16.61 -25.29 -15.19
CA SER A 79 16.96 -26.37 -16.12
C SER A 79 17.26 -25.89 -17.55
N THR A 80 16.69 -24.76 -17.98
CA THR A 80 16.93 -24.19 -19.33
C THR A 80 17.42 -22.74 -19.26
N SER A 81 18.55 -22.45 -19.90
CA SER A 81 19.07 -21.08 -20.03
C SER A 81 18.29 -20.31 -21.10
N LYS A 82 17.76 -19.14 -20.75
CA LYS A 82 17.07 -18.25 -21.69
C LYS A 82 17.97 -17.92 -22.89
N LYS A 83 17.42 -18.00 -24.10
CA LYS A 83 18.15 -17.62 -25.34
C LYS A 83 18.46 -16.11 -25.32
N PRO A 84 19.68 -15.68 -25.69
CA PRO A 84 20.02 -14.26 -25.73
C PRO A 84 19.26 -13.55 -26.86
N ILE A 85 19.08 -12.24 -26.74
CA ILE A 85 18.35 -11.39 -27.71
C ILE A 85 19.12 -11.28 -29.04
N ARG A 86 20.45 -11.40 -28.98
CA ARG A 86 21.38 -11.39 -30.12
C ARG A 86 22.38 -12.53 -29.97
N GLY A 87 23.15 -12.80 -31.02
CA GLY A 87 24.19 -13.82 -30.99
C GLY A 87 25.26 -13.54 -29.94
N ILE A 88 25.74 -14.60 -29.28
CA ILE A 88 26.88 -14.57 -28.38
C ILE A 88 27.85 -15.67 -28.81
N LEU A 89 29.06 -15.32 -29.23
CA LEU A 89 30.15 -16.27 -29.43
C LEU A 89 31.05 -16.23 -28.19
N ALA A 90 31.05 -17.31 -27.41
CA ALA A 90 31.97 -17.51 -26.29
C ALA A 90 33.06 -18.52 -26.68
N LEU A 91 34.31 -18.22 -26.29
CA LEU A 91 35.47 -19.08 -26.45
C LEU A 91 36.23 -19.11 -25.11
N GLY A 92 36.33 -20.29 -24.51
CA GLY A 92 37.11 -20.53 -23.30
C GLY A 92 38.41 -21.30 -23.56
N ALA A 93 39.48 -21.03 -22.81
CA ALA A 93 40.66 -21.88 -22.78
C ALA A 93 41.45 -21.78 -21.47
N ASP A 94 42.39 -22.69 -21.24
CA ASP A 94 43.24 -22.70 -20.04
C ASP A 94 44.44 -21.72 -20.12
N SER A 95 44.72 -21.17 -21.30
CA SER A 95 45.84 -20.23 -21.53
C SER A 95 45.54 -19.25 -22.69
N PRO A 96 46.20 -18.07 -22.70
CA PRO A 96 46.02 -17.09 -23.78
C PRO A 96 46.37 -17.62 -25.17
N VAL A 97 47.34 -18.55 -25.26
CA VAL A 97 47.74 -19.20 -26.52
C VAL A 97 46.62 -20.10 -27.03
N ALA A 98 46.10 -20.99 -26.18
CA ALA A 98 44.99 -21.87 -26.55
C ALA A 98 43.70 -21.07 -26.87
N LEU A 99 43.47 -19.93 -26.20
CA LEU A 99 42.37 -19.02 -26.53
C LEU A 99 42.56 -18.40 -27.92
N LYS A 100 43.78 -17.97 -28.26
CA LYS A 100 44.11 -17.46 -29.59
C LYS A 100 43.92 -18.53 -30.67
N ASP A 101 44.31 -19.79 -30.42
CA ASP A 101 44.15 -20.87 -31.39
C ASP A 101 42.65 -21.18 -31.64
N ARG A 102 41.83 -21.18 -30.58
CA ARG A 102 40.35 -21.29 -30.72
C ARG A 102 39.75 -20.10 -31.47
N LEU A 103 40.27 -18.90 -31.26
CA LEU A 103 39.86 -17.67 -31.96
C LEU A 103 40.24 -17.70 -33.45
N ASP A 104 41.44 -18.19 -33.78
CA ASP A 104 41.86 -18.41 -35.18
C ASP A 104 40.97 -19.44 -35.87
N ALA A 105 40.63 -20.55 -35.20
CA ALA A 105 39.73 -21.58 -35.72
C ALA A 105 38.29 -21.08 -35.92
N ALA A 106 37.73 -20.35 -34.95
CA ALA A 106 36.39 -19.76 -35.05
C ALA A 106 36.31 -18.76 -36.21
N TRP A 107 37.34 -17.94 -36.41
CA TRP A 107 37.43 -17.03 -37.55
C TRP A 107 37.48 -17.76 -38.89
N GLN A 108 38.23 -18.86 -39.00
CA GLN A 108 38.26 -19.66 -40.24
C GLN A 108 36.89 -20.28 -40.55
N GLN A 109 36.14 -20.71 -39.54
CA GLN A 109 34.77 -21.21 -39.74
C GLN A 109 33.84 -20.10 -40.23
N VAL A 110 33.91 -18.90 -39.64
CA VAL A 110 33.10 -17.75 -40.06
C VAL A 110 33.49 -17.27 -41.47
N GLU A 111 34.77 -17.16 -41.81
CA GLU A 111 35.22 -16.87 -43.19
C GLU A 111 34.73 -17.95 -44.19
N GLY A 112 34.56 -19.20 -43.73
CA GLY A 112 33.94 -20.30 -44.47
C GLY A 112 32.40 -20.24 -44.57
N GLY A 113 31.76 -19.18 -44.10
CA GLY A 113 30.30 -18.97 -44.15
C GLY A 113 29.49 -19.49 -42.96
N TRP A 114 30.14 -20.00 -41.90
CA TRP A 114 29.43 -20.41 -40.68
C TRP A 114 29.02 -19.21 -39.82
N THR A 115 27.91 -19.35 -39.10
CA THR A 115 27.48 -18.42 -38.04
C THR A 115 26.96 -19.25 -36.87
N PRO A 116 27.33 -18.97 -35.61
CA PRO A 116 26.79 -19.68 -34.46
C PRO A 116 25.28 -19.42 -34.32
N PRO A 117 24.49 -20.40 -33.84
CA PRO A 117 23.08 -20.18 -33.53
C PRO A 117 22.94 -19.23 -32.32
N VAL A 118 21.80 -18.55 -32.23
CA VAL A 118 21.47 -17.68 -31.08
C VAL A 118 21.04 -18.54 -29.89
N GLU A 119 22.03 -18.96 -29.10
CA GLU A 119 21.89 -19.81 -27.91
C GLU A 119 22.78 -19.29 -26.77
N ALA A 120 22.53 -19.77 -25.55
CA ALA A 120 23.36 -19.40 -24.41
C ALA A 120 24.77 -20.04 -24.52
N PRO A 121 25.83 -19.36 -24.04
CA PRO A 121 27.18 -19.91 -24.04
C PRO A 121 27.30 -21.29 -23.37
N ALA A 122 28.14 -22.16 -23.94
CA ALA A 122 28.45 -23.45 -23.34
C ALA A 122 29.14 -23.27 -21.99
N GLN A 123 28.73 -24.06 -20.99
CA GLN A 123 29.26 -23.95 -19.62
C GLN A 123 30.77 -24.22 -19.54
N ALA A 124 31.31 -25.09 -20.41
CA ALA A 124 32.75 -25.29 -20.52
C ALA A 124 33.52 -24.02 -20.95
N ASP A 125 32.93 -23.19 -21.81
CA ASP A 125 33.53 -21.91 -22.22
C ASP A 125 33.45 -20.84 -21.12
N LEU A 126 32.37 -20.84 -20.33
CA LEU A 126 32.20 -19.94 -19.19
C LEU A 126 33.05 -20.33 -17.98
N ASN A 127 33.28 -21.63 -17.75
CA ASN A 127 34.12 -22.15 -16.67
C ASN A 127 35.63 -22.04 -16.96
N ALA A 128 36.01 -21.82 -18.22
CA ALA A 128 37.41 -21.75 -18.63
C ALA A 128 38.16 -20.56 -18.02
N ARG A 129 39.48 -20.69 -17.85
CA ARG A 129 40.33 -19.69 -17.20
C ARG A 129 40.43 -18.38 -17.99
N GLU A 130 40.72 -18.47 -19.28
CA GLU A 130 40.73 -17.36 -20.24
C GLU A 130 39.43 -17.41 -21.04
N ARG A 131 38.74 -16.28 -21.17
CA ARG A 131 37.42 -16.18 -21.80
C ARG A 131 37.41 -15.03 -22.80
N LEU A 132 36.91 -15.27 -24.00
CA LEU A 132 36.60 -14.26 -25.00
C LEU A 132 35.12 -14.40 -25.38
N VAL A 133 34.35 -13.32 -25.22
CA VAL A 133 32.90 -13.31 -25.48
C VAL A 133 32.56 -12.14 -26.39
N ILE A 134 31.87 -12.42 -27.50
CA ILE A 134 31.61 -11.49 -28.60
C ILE A 134 30.10 -11.43 -28.87
N ASP A 135 29.50 -10.24 -28.74
CA ASP A 135 28.15 -9.94 -29.25
C ASP A 135 28.15 -9.92 -30.79
N PHE A 136 27.07 -10.37 -31.43
CA PHE A 136 26.84 -10.16 -32.86
C PHE A 136 25.34 -10.20 -33.21
N GLY A 137 24.92 -9.41 -34.19
CA GLY A 137 23.58 -9.43 -34.77
C GLY A 137 23.51 -10.20 -36.08
N ASP A 138 24.60 -10.19 -36.85
CA ASP A 138 24.71 -10.91 -38.12
C ASP A 138 26.13 -11.47 -38.35
N HIS A 139 26.27 -12.19 -39.45
CA HIS A 139 27.51 -12.84 -39.88
C HIS A 139 28.67 -11.87 -40.14
N ALA A 140 28.39 -10.72 -40.76
CA ALA A 140 29.42 -9.75 -41.14
C ALA A 140 29.94 -8.99 -39.90
N GLU A 141 29.03 -8.65 -38.97
CA GLU A 141 29.38 -8.08 -37.66
C GLU A 141 30.24 -9.05 -36.84
N LEU A 142 29.92 -10.35 -36.85
CA LEU A 142 30.73 -11.37 -36.19
C LEU A 142 32.13 -11.49 -36.83
N HIS A 143 32.21 -11.51 -38.15
CA HIS A 143 33.48 -11.64 -38.87
C HIS A 143 34.43 -10.45 -38.62
N ASP A 144 33.92 -9.21 -38.66
CA ASP A 144 34.68 -8.01 -38.33
C ASP A 144 35.20 -8.05 -36.87
N ARG A 145 34.34 -8.44 -35.93
CA ARG A 145 34.69 -8.51 -34.50
C ARG A 145 35.74 -9.58 -34.21
N LEU A 146 35.63 -10.76 -34.84
CA LEU A 146 36.66 -11.80 -34.78
C LEU A 146 37.99 -11.33 -35.38
N SER A 147 37.95 -10.63 -36.52
CA SER A 147 39.15 -10.06 -37.16
C SER A 147 39.87 -9.05 -36.26
N LYS A 148 39.11 -8.20 -35.56
CA LYS A 148 39.63 -7.25 -34.55
C LYS A 148 40.20 -7.96 -33.33
N ALA A 149 39.51 -8.96 -32.80
CA ALA A 149 39.97 -9.75 -31.67
C ALA A 149 41.29 -10.49 -31.98
N ARG A 150 41.41 -11.10 -33.18
CA ARG A 150 42.65 -11.76 -33.65
C ARG A 150 43.82 -10.78 -33.68
N LYS A 151 43.60 -9.58 -34.21
CA LYS A 151 44.62 -8.53 -34.23
C LYS A 151 45.06 -8.12 -32.83
N ALA A 152 44.14 -8.02 -31.86
CA ALA A 152 44.50 -7.71 -30.47
C ALA A 152 45.24 -8.87 -29.78
N ALA A 153 44.85 -10.13 -30.04
CA ALA A 153 45.52 -11.32 -29.51
C ALA A 153 46.98 -11.46 -29.99
N GLY A 154 47.30 -10.95 -31.19
CA GLY A 154 48.67 -10.94 -31.72
C GLY A 154 49.67 -10.03 -31.00
N PHE A 155 49.21 -9.08 -30.16
CA PHE A 155 50.06 -8.12 -29.44
C PHE A 155 49.88 -8.13 -27.91
N ASP A 156 49.00 -9.01 -27.39
CA ASP A 156 48.58 -9.14 -25.98
C ASP A 156 48.52 -7.83 -25.17
N ASN A 157 47.91 -6.79 -25.75
CA ASN A 157 47.87 -5.45 -25.19
C ASN A 157 46.58 -5.22 -24.37
N PRO A 158 46.63 -5.05 -23.03
CA PRO A 158 45.43 -4.83 -22.20
C PRO A 158 44.63 -3.59 -22.59
N ALA A 159 45.29 -2.51 -23.04
CA ALA A 159 44.60 -1.30 -23.47
C ALA A 159 43.83 -1.50 -24.79
N ALA A 160 44.34 -2.38 -25.67
CA ALA A 160 43.61 -2.76 -26.89
C ALA A 160 42.34 -3.55 -26.55
N TRP A 161 42.41 -4.50 -25.61
CA TRP A 161 41.24 -5.24 -25.13
C TRP A 161 40.22 -4.32 -24.45
N LYS A 162 40.65 -3.35 -23.63
CA LYS A 162 39.75 -2.34 -23.04
C LYS A 162 39.03 -1.52 -24.12
N ALA A 163 39.72 -1.13 -25.20
CA ALA A 163 39.10 -0.42 -26.33
C ALA A 163 38.13 -1.29 -27.16
N LEU A 164 38.37 -2.60 -27.26
CA LEU A 164 37.47 -3.53 -27.96
C LEU A 164 36.17 -3.83 -27.20
N SER A 165 36.14 -3.66 -25.87
CA SER A 165 34.91 -3.81 -25.07
C SER A 165 33.78 -2.87 -25.53
N ALA A 166 34.13 -1.65 -25.95
CA ALA A 166 33.18 -0.67 -26.51
C ALA A 166 32.65 -1.04 -27.91
N GLN A 167 33.16 -2.13 -28.50
CA GLN A 167 32.73 -2.72 -29.77
C GLN A 167 32.12 -4.12 -29.56
N GLY A 168 31.73 -4.47 -28.32
CA GLY A 168 31.06 -5.73 -28.00
C GLY A 168 31.97 -6.97 -27.95
N ILE A 169 33.29 -6.78 -27.78
CA ILE A 169 34.29 -7.86 -27.66
C ILE A 169 34.90 -7.80 -26.25
N PHE A 170 34.61 -8.80 -25.43
CA PHE A 170 34.99 -8.82 -24.01
C PHE A 170 35.98 -9.96 -23.74
N ARG A 171 37.11 -9.64 -23.12
CA ARG A 171 38.08 -10.64 -22.64
C ARG A 171 38.14 -10.63 -21.11
N GLY A 172 38.14 -11.81 -20.50
CA GLY A 172 38.41 -12.00 -19.08
C GLY A 172 39.45 -13.09 -18.85
N SER A 173 40.12 -13.02 -17.70
CA SER A 173 41.10 -14.00 -17.24
C SER A 173 40.94 -14.21 -15.74
N SER A 174 40.92 -15.47 -15.30
CA SER A 174 40.97 -15.83 -13.89
C SER A 174 42.44 -15.95 -13.44
N ALA A 175 42.87 -15.04 -12.56
CA ALA A 175 44.23 -15.02 -12.04
C ALA A 175 44.50 -16.21 -11.10
N VAL A 176 45.70 -16.79 -11.21
CA VAL A 176 46.21 -17.78 -10.25
C VAL A 176 47.14 -17.04 -9.29
N GLY A 177 46.73 -16.85 -8.03
CA GLY A 177 47.63 -16.36 -6.98
C GLY A 177 47.03 -15.40 -5.94
N THR A 178 45.85 -14.82 -6.15
CA THR A 178 45.10 -14.10 -5.11
C THR A 178 44.01 -15.00 -4.53
N GLY A 179 43.82 -14.97 -3.21
CA GLY A 179 43.06 -15.99 -2.47
C GLY A 179 41.53 -16.01 -2.64
N SER A 180 40.99 -15.42 -3.72
CA SER A 180 39.54 -15.44 -4.03
C SER A 180 39.27 -16.34 -5.23
N SER A 181 38.61 -17.47 -5.00
CA SER A 181 38.32 -18.49 -6.02
C SER A 181 37.08 -18.19 -6.88
N GLY A 182 37.01 -16.99 -7.49
CA GLY A 182 35.88 -16.59 -8.33
C GLY A 182 35.95 -15.14 -8.85
N PRO A 183 34.98 -14.69 -9.66
CA PRO A 183 34.97 -13.40 -10.37
C PRO A 183 34.72 -12.15 -9.48
N GLY A 184 34.75 -12.30 -8.15
CA GLY A 184 34.29 -11.29 -7.20
C GLY A 184 32.77 -11.09 -7.22
N LYS A 185 32.26 -10.18 -6.40
CA LYS A 185 30.82 -9.86 -6.32
C LYS A 185 30.38 -8.92 -7.45
N ILE A 186 29.09 -8.98 -7.79
CA ILE A 186 28.42 -8.07 -8.72
C ILE A 186 27.70 -6.96 -7.93
N ALA A 187 27.94 -5.71 -8.31
CA ALA A 187 27.14 -4.56 -7.92
C ALA A 187 26.24 -4.09 -9.09
N PHE A 188 24.93 -3.96 -8.87
CA PHE A 188 24.07 -3.22 -9.80
C PHE A 188 23.95 -1.76 -9.38
N LEU A 189 24.15 -0.87 -10.34
CA LEU A 189 24.21 0.58 -10.20
C LEU A 189 23.05 1.22 -10.96
N PHE A 190 22.14 1.90 -10.27
CA PHE A 190 20.92 2.44 -10.87
C PHE A 190 21.06 3.95 -11.16
N PRO A 191 20.89 4.43 -12.40
CA PRO A 191 21.14 5.82 -12.79
C PRO A 191 20.11 6.81 -12.25
N GLY A 192 20.53 8.07 -12.12
CA GLY A 192 19.68 9.19 -11.72
C GLY A 192 18.98 9.89 -12.89
N GLN A 193 18.22 10.94 -12.56
CA GLN A 193 17.67 11.86 -13.57
C GLN A 193 18.81 12.51 -14.39
N GLY A 194 18.60 12.62 -15.70
CA GLY A 194 19.61 13.00 -16.71
C GLY A 194 19.90 11.86 -17.70
N SER A 195 19.69 10.61 -17.28
CA SER A 195 19.85 9.43 -18.13
C SER A 195 18.68 9.15 -19.07
N GLN A 196 17.52 9.78 -18.90
CA GLN A 196 16.33 9.54 -19.73
C GLN A 196 16.52 9.95 -21.21
N TYR A 197 15.78 9.30 -22.09
CA TYR A 197 15.61 9.68 -23.50
C TYR A 197 14.27 9.17 -24.02
N THR A 198 13.70 9.81 -25.05
CA THR A 198 12.43 9.38 -25.67
C THR A 198 12.54 7.99 -26.28
N ASN A 199 11.49 7.17 -26.17
CA ASN A 199 11.44 5.77 -26.60
C ASN A 199 12.39 4.80 -25.86
N MET A 200 12.92 5.17 -24.69
CA MET A 200 13.73 4.27 -23.85
C MET A 200 12.96 3.03 -23.37
N GLY A 201 13.54 1.85 -23.60
CA GLY A 201 12.95 0.54 -23.30
C GLY A 201 11.96 0.02 -24.33
N ARG A 202 11.71 0.74 -25.45
CA ARG A 202 10.68 0.39 -26.44
C ARG A 202 11.02 -0.87 -27.25
N GLU A 203 12.28 -1.05 -27.65
CA GLU A 203 12.70 -2.23 -28.43
C GLU A 203 12.66 -3.47 -27.55
N LEU A 204 13.11 -3.33 -26.29
CA LEU A 204 13.08 -4.42 -25.31
C LEU A 204 11.64 -4.77 -24.90
N ALA A 205 10.75 -3.79 -24.70
CA ALA A 205 9.34 -4.04 -24.40
C ALA A 205 8.61 -4.77 -25.54
N ALA A 206 9.03 -4.59 -26.80
CA ALA A 206 8.44 -5.28 -27.95
C ALA A 206 8.86 -6.76 -28.06
N LEU A 207 9.98 -7.16 -27.45
CA LEU A 207 10.55 -8.51 -27.53
C LEU A 207 10.44 -9.30 -26.22
N GLU A 208 10.47 -8.63 -25.07
CA GLU A 208 10.66 -9.26 -23.77
C GLU A 208 9.44 -9.04 -22.85
N PRO A 209 8.63 -10.08 -22.58
CA PRO A 209 7.39 -9.96 -21.80
C PRO A 209 7.58 -9.30 -20.43
N VAL A 210 8.67 -9.61 -19.71
CA VAL A 210 8.97 -9.03 -18.40
C VAL A 210 9.19 -7.51 -18.44
N VAL A 211 9.66 -6.98 -19.58
CA VAL A 211 9.82 -5.54 -19.80
C VAL A 211 8.45 -4.92 -20.07
N ALA A 212 7.66 -5.50 -20.98
CA ALA A 212 6.29 -5.07 -21.28
C ALA A 212 5.38 -5.06 -20.04
N GLU A 213 5.41 -6.13 -19.24
CA GLU A 213 4.68 -6.27 -17.99
C GLU A 213 5.08 -5.21 -16.96
N THR A 214 6.36 -4.84 -16.89
CA THR A 214 6.84 -3.79 -15.98
C THR A 214 6.36 -2.41 -16.41
N PHE A 215 6.31 -2.11 -17.70
CA PHE A 215 5.66 -0.89 -18.20
C PHE A 215 4.15 -0.88 -17.94
N ALA A 216 3.45 -2.02 -18.12
CA ALA A 216 2.02 -2.13 -17.84
C ALA A 216 1.68 -1.98 -16.34
N GLU A 217 2.54 -2.52 -15.45
CA GLU A 217 2.45 -2.32 -14.00
C GLU A 217 2.63 -0.84 -13.65
N ALA A 218 3.62 -0.17 -14.27
CA ALA A 218 3.84 1.26 -14.09
C ALA A 218 2.67 2.12 -14.58
N ASP A 219 2.09 1.80 -15.74
CA ASP A 219 0.91 2.48 -16.26
C ASP A 219 -0.30 2.37 -15.33
N LYS A 220 -0.54 1.18 -14.75
CA LYS A 220 -1.62 0.95 -13.80
C LYS A 220 -1.48 1.81 -12.54
N VAL A 221 -0.27 2.00 -12.04
CA VAL A 221 0.03 2.81 -10.85
C VAL A 221 0.01 4.31 -11.17
N MET A 222 0.57 4.71 -12.30
CA MET A 222 0.80 6.11 -12.64
C MET A 222 -0.37 6.80 -13.34
N THR A 223 -1.26 6.07 -14.04
CA THR A 223 -2.41 6.68 -14.73
C THR A 223 -3.31 7.52 -13.80
N PRO A 224 -3.68 7.08 -12.58
CA PRO A 224 -4.44 7.90 -11.65
C PRO A 224 -3.70 9.15 -11.13
N ILE A 225 -2.36 9.16 -11.20
CA ILE A 225 -1.50 10.24 -10.70
C ILE A 225 -1.23 11.28 -11.80
N LEU A 226 -1.01 10.84 -13.04
CA LEU A 226 -0.65 11.70 -14.19
C LEU A 226 -1.86 12.07 -15.08
N GLY A 227 -2.99 11.37 -14.94
CA GLY A 227 -4.19 11.55 -15.77
C GLY A 227 -4.16 10.80 -17.11
N ARG A 228 -3.00 10.23 -17.51
CA ARG A 228 -2.84 9.28 -18.62
C ARG A 228 -1.68 8.31 -18.33
N SER A 229 -1.51 7.29 -19.16
CA SER A 229 -0.48 6.26 -18.95
C SER A 229 0.93 6.86 -18.97
N LEU A 230 1.85 6.27 -18.18
CA LEU A 230 3.25 6.69 -18.15
C LEU A 230 3.91 6.42 -19.50
N THR A 231 3.60 5.28 -20.12
CA THR A 231 4.04 4.91 -21.47
C THR A 231 3.70 5.96 -22.52
N SER A 232 2.56 6.67 -22.41
CA SER A 232 2.20 7.72 -23.38
C SER A 232 3.10 8.97 -23.35
N TYR A 233 3.98 9.08 -22.36
CA TYR A 233 5.04 10.10 -22.30
C TYR A 233 6.41 9.57 -22.75
N ILE A 234 6.59 8.25 -22.87
CA ILE A 234 7.86 7.59 -23.19
C ILE A 234 7.84 7.06 -24.63
N PHE A 235 6.77 6.36 -24.99
CA PHE A 235 6.59 5.67 -26.26
C PHE A 235 5.76 6.53 -27.23
N VAL A 236 6.44 7.11 -28.21
CA VAL A 236 5.84 7.91 -29.28
C VAL A 236 6.33 7.44 -30.64
N ASP A 237 5.59 7.80 -31.69
CA ASP A 237 6.04 7.55 -33.06
C ASP A 237 7.38 8.27 -33.30
N SER A 238 8.36 7.52 -33.81
CA SER A 238 9.70 8.04 -34.10
C SER A 238 9.74 8.80 -35.43
N ASP A 239 8.76 8.57 -36.30
CA ASP A 239 8.61 9.23 -37.60
C ASP A 239 7.81 10.55 -37.50
N ASP A 240 7.31 10.92 -36.31
CA ASP A 240 6.70 12.22 -36.01
C ASP A 240 7.66 13.11 -35.18
N PRO A 241 8.33 14.11 -35.80
CA PRO A 241 9.23 15.03 -35.10
C PRO A 241 8.53 15.92 -34.05
N ALA A 242 7.23 16.17 -34.19
CA ALA A 242 6.47 16.95 -33.22
C ALA A 242 6.18 16.12 -31.96
N ALA A 243 5.76 14.85 -32.13
CA ALA A 243 5.58 13.92 -31.03
C ALA A 243 6.90 13.66 -30.28
N MET A 244 7.99 13.39 -31.01
CA MET A 244 9.33 13.21 -30.42
C MET A 244 9.75 14.43 -29.56
N LYS A 245 9.62 15.64 -30.10
CA LYS A 245 9.97 16.89 -29.39
C LYS A 245 9.05 17.19 -28.22
N GLN A 246 7.78 16.74 -28.25
CA GLN A 246 6.89 16.87 -27.11
C GLN A 246 7.23 15.87 -26.00
N ALA A 247 7.50 14.60 -26.34
CA ALA A 247 7.96 13.60 -25.39
C ALA A 247 9.29 13.99 -24.73
N GLU A 248 10.24 14.56 -25.48
CA GLU A 248 11.49 15.10 -24.91
C GLU A 248 11.22 16.17 -23.84
N ARG A 249 10.24 17.05 -24.05
CA ARG A 249 9.84 18.10 -23.09
C ARG A 249 9.10 17.52 -21.89
N ASP A 250 8.21 16.57 -22.11
CA ASP A 250 7.47 15.91 -21.03
C ASP A 250 8.42 15.10 -20.13
N LEU A 251 9.43 14.46 -20.71
CA LEU A 251 10.53 13.77 -20.01
C LEU A 251 11.57 14.72 -19.38
N MET A 252 11.35 16.05 -19.40
CA MET A 252 12.03 17.01 -18.51
C MET A 252 11.20 17.36 -17.27
N GLN A 253 9.91 17.04 -17.24
CA GLN A 253 9.06 17.30 -16.08
C GLN A 253 9.32 16.25 -15.00
N THR A 254 9.82 16.67 -13.84
CA THR A 254 10.31 15.77 -12.78
C THR A 254 9.30 14.71 -12.34
N ALA A 255 8.01 15.05 -12.29
CA ALA A 255 6.92 14.13 -11.93
C ALA A 255 6.68 12.99 -12.95
N ILE A 256 7.12 13.15 -14.20
CA ILE A 256 7.08 12.14 -15.26
C ILE A 256 8.44 11.45 -15.36
N THR A 257 9.53 12.22 -15.36
CA THR A 257 10.90 11.73 -15.50
C THR A 257 11.29 10.72 -14.42
N GLN A 258 10.90 10.97 -13.16
CA GLN A 258 11.31 10.10 -12.05
C GLN A 258 10.66 8.69 -12.14
N PRO A 259 9.32 8.56 -12.29
CA PRO A 259 8.69 7.26 -12.57
C PRO A 259 9.16 6.59 -13.87
N ALA A 260 9.40 7.36 -14.94
CA ALA A 260 9.83 6.82 -16.24
C ALA A 260 11.21 6.13 -16.15
N MET A 261 12.18 6.80 -15.53
CA MET A 261 13.50 6.22 -15.24
C MET A 261 13.39 4.96 -14.39
N LEU A 262 12.68 5.04 -13.25
CA LEU A 262 12.51 3.92 -12.32
C LEU A 262 11.87 2.69 -12.98
N THR A 263 10.98 2.91 -13.96
CA THR A 263 10.35 1.83 -14.74
C THR A 263 11.35 1.11 -15.63
N VAL A 264 12.22 1.84 -16.35
CA VAL A 264 13.28 1.25 -17.18
C VAL A 264 14.30 0.51 -16.33
N ASP A 265 14.77 1.15 -15.25
CA ASP A 265 15.71 0.59 -14.28
C ASP A 265 15.20 -0.75 -13.73
N THR A 266 13.93 -0.80 -13.31
CA THR A 266 13.27 -2.00 -12.79
C THR A 266 13.08 -3.06 -13.87
N ALA A 267 12.74 -2.67 -15.11
CA ALA A 267 12.55 -3.60 -16.21
C ALA A 267 13.87 -4.28 -16.62
N LEU A 268 14.97 -3.52 -16.69
CA LEU A 268 16.30 -4.06 -17.01
C LEU A 268 16.86 -4.93 -15.87
N TYR A 269 16.59 -4.58 -14.61
CA TYR A 269 16.89 -5.42 -13.45
C TYR A 269 16.16 -6.77 -13.52
N LYS A 270 14.83 -6.76 -13.71
CA LYS A 270 14.03 -7.99 -13.85
C LYS A 270 14.49 -8.82 -15.06
N LEU A 271 14.86 -8.18 -16.17
CA LEU A 271 15.34 -8.85 -17.37
C LEU A 271 16.71 -9.54 -17.17
N LEU A 272 17.67 -8.87 -16.51
CA LEU A 272 18.95 -9.51 -16.13
C LEU A 272 18.73 -10.75 -15.24
N GLY A 273 17.78 -10.67 -14.31
CA GLY A 273 17.39 -11.80 -13.46
C GLY A 273 16.90 -13.03 -14.27
N GLN A 274 16.17 -12.82 -15.37
CA GLN A 274 15.76 -13.92 -16.28
C GLN A 274 16.92 -14.56 -17.05
N TYR A 275 18.06 -13.86 -17.19
CA TYR A 275 19.31 -14.42 -17.71
C TYR A 275 20.19 -15.03 -16.61
N GLY A 276 19.70 -15.09 -15.36
CA GLY A 276 20.40 -15.65 -14.21
C GLY A 276 21.34 -14.68 -13.48
N PHE A 277 21.39 -13.41 -13.89
CA PHE A 277 22.26 -12.40 -13.29
C PHE A 277 21.52 -11.60 -12.22
N ASN A 278 21.87 -11.85 -10.96
CA ASN A 278 21.37 -11.12 -9.80
C ASN A 278 22.53 -10.37 -9.12
N PRO A 279 22.28 -9.21 -8.48
CA PRO A 279 23.32 -8.48 -7.76
C PRO A 279 23.61 -9.13 -6.40
N ASP A 280 24.87 -9.10 -5.98
CA ASP A 280 25.25 -9.34 -4.58
C ASP A 280 25.05 -8.09 -3.72
N MET A 281 25.19 -6.91 -4.32
CA MET A 281 25.05 -5.60 -3.68
C MET A 281 24.47 -4.59 -4.67
N VAL A 282 23.85 -3.53 -4.16
CA VAL A 282 23.25 -2.49 -5.01
C VAL A 282 23.59 -1.08 -4.52
N MET A 283 23.56 -0.13 -5.45
CA MET A 283 23.62 1.30 -5.18
C MET A 283 22.87 2.04 -6.28
N GLY A 284 22.25 3.17 -5.99
CA GLY A 284 21.60 3.97 -7.02
C GLY A 284 21.90 5.45 -6.85
N HIS A 285 21.96 6.21 -7.94
CA HIS A 285 22.37 7.62 -7.91
C HIS A 285 21.15 8.52 -7.82
N SER A 286 21.00 9.25 -6.70
CA SER A 286 19.86 10.13 -6.43
C SER A 286 18.52 9.38 -6.57
N LEU A 287 17.78 9.63 -7.66
CA LEU A 287 16.57 8.89 -8.02
C LEU A 287 16.81 7.37 -8.09
N GLY A 288 17.93 6.95 -8.69
CA GLY A 288 18.21 5.53 -8.91
C GLY A 288 18.29 4.73 -7.61
N GLU A 289 18.46 5.38 -6.46
CA GLU A 289 18.39 4.73 -5.16
C GLU A 289 17.04 4.02 -4.95
N TYR A 290 15.94 4.51 -5.54
CA TYR A 290 14.66 3.80 -5.55
C TYR A 290 14.68 2.50 -6.38
N GLY A 291 15.41 2.46 -7.49
CA GLY A 291 15.68 1.22 -8.23
C GLY A 291 16.49 0.23 -7.38
N ALA A 292 17.45 0.74 -6.63
CA ALA A 292 18.26 -0.03 -5.70
C ALA A 292 17.45 -0.55 -4.49
N LEU A 293 16.49 0.23 -3.95
CA LEU A 293 15.54 -0.22 -2.91
C LEU A 293 14.66 -1.39 -3.41
N ILE A 294 14.20 -1.35 -4.66
CA ILE A 294 13.42 -2.44 -5.27
C ILE A 294 14.29 -3.69 -5.39
N ALA A 295 15.48 -3.57 -5.95
CA ALA A 295 16.40 -4.69 -6.12
C ALA A 295 16.84 -5.29 -4.78
N ALA A 296 16.96 -4.47 -3.73
CA ALA A 296 17.24 -4.92 -2.36
C ALA A 296 16.04 -5.57 -1.64
N GLY A 297 14.85 -5.58 -2.26
CA GLY A 297 13.62 -6.10 -1.66
C GLY A 297 13.05 -5.24 -0.52
N ILE A 298 13.50 -3.98 -0.42
CA ILE A 298 13.09 -3.03 0.63
C ILE A 298 11.73 -2.43 0.29
N MET A 299 11.51 -2.01 -0.96
CA MET A 299 10.30 -1.30 -1.39
C MET A 299 9.69 -1.97 -2.64
N PRO A 300 8.40 -2.33 -2.66
CA PRO A 300 7.72 -2.82 -3.86
C PRO A 300 7.71 -1.79 -4.99
N PHE A 301 7.75 -2.24 -6.25
CA PHE A 301 7.84 -1.34 -7.40
C PHE A 301 6.70 -0.32 -7.48
N ALA A 302 5.44 -0.73 -7.24
CA ALA A 302 4.31 0.18 -7.19
C ALA A 302 4.46 1.31 -6.15
N ASP A 303 4.99 0.98 -4.98
CA ASP A 303 5.19 1.92 -3.87
C ASP A 303 6.39 2.84 -4.16
N ALA A 304 7.43 2.32 -4.82
CA ALA A 304 8.57 3.12 -5.28
C ALA A 304 8.20 4.09 -6.41
N LEU A 305 7.27 3.71 -7.31
CA LEU A 305 6.67 4.62 -8.29
C LEU A 305 5.92 5.76 -7.59
N GLU A 306 5.05 5.46 -6.62
CA GLU A 306 4.35 6.47 -5.83
C GLU A 306 5.33 7.38 -5.07
N ALA A 307 6.37 6.81 -4.45
CA ALA A 307 7.41 7.55 -3.74
C ALA A 307 8.21 8.48 -4.66
N SER A 308 8.59 8.01 -5.86
CA SER A 308 9.33 8.81 -6.84
C SER A 308 8.49 9.95 -7.43
N ALA A 309 7.20 9.70 -7.69
CA ALA A 309 6.25 10.72 -8.12
C ALA A 309 6.02 11.78 -7.03
N ALA A 310 5.84 11.33 -5.77
CA ALA A 310 5.73 12.22 -4.62
C ALA A 310 7.01 13.04 -4.39
N ARG A 311 8.19 12.41 -4.41
CA ARG A 311 9.49 13.07 -4.32
C ARG A 311 9.63 14.17 -5.37
N GLY A 312 9.37 13.86 -6.64
CA GLY A 312 9.36 14.84 -7.72
C GLY A 312 8.34 15.97 -7.53
N SER A 313 7.15 15.66 -7.02
CA SER A 313 6.08 16.64 -6.75
C SER A 313 6.44 17.57 -5.58
N GLU A 314 6.84 17.03 -4.43
CA GLU A 314 7.20 17.79 -3.23
C GLU A 314 8.42 18.68 -3.49
N MET A 315 9.45 18.15 -4.17
CA MET A 315 10.63 18.96 -4.59
C MET A 315 10.25 20.11 -5.52
N THR A 316 9.17 19.98 -6.31
CA THR A 316 8.69 21.05 -7.21
C THR A 316 7.80 22.08 -6.50
N LYS A 317 7.21 21.75 -5.35
CA LYS A 317 6.36 22.65 -4.54
C LYS A 317 7.17 23.61 -3.65
N VAL A 318 8.48 23.43 -3.53
CA VAL A 318 9.37 24.26 -2.69
C VAL A 318 9.68 25.59 -3.37
N GLY A 319 8.67 26.46 -3.48
CA GLY A 319 8.82 27.80 -4.04
C GLY A 319 9.39 28.82 -3.06
N TRP A 320 10.56 29.38 -3.37
CA TRP A 320 11.19 30.51 -2.66
C TRP A 320 11.47 31.66 -3.64
N GLU A 321 12.01 32.78 -3.13
CA GLU A 321 12.58 33.84 -3.97
C GLU A 321 13.83 33.37 -4.75
N ASP A 322 14.56 32.39 -4.20
CA ASP A 322 15.67 31.70 -4.86
C ASP A 322 15.52 30.18 -4.67
N ASN A 323 15.23 29.47 -5.77
CA ASN A 323 15.15 28.01 -5.81
C ASN A 323 16.53 27.33 -5.95
N GLY A 324 17.59 28.12 -6.09
CA GLY A 324 18.97 27.67 -6.24
C GLY A 324 19.30 27.11 -7.63
N TRP A 325 20.60 27.10 -7.97
CA TRP A 325 21.12 26.53 -9.21
C TRP A 325 21.95 25.28 -8.93
N MET A 326 22.21 24.50 -9.98
CA MET A 326 23.23 23.45 -10.00
C MET A 326 24.17 23.65 -11.19
N ALA A 327 25.43 23.26 -11.03
CA ALA A 327 26.46 23.35 -12.06
C ALA A 327 27.29 22.05 -12.13
N ALA A 328 27.44 21.49 -13.32
CA ALA A 328 28.41 20.42 -13.56
C ALA A 328 29.80 21.03 -13.68
N VAL A 329 30.73 20.59 -12.84
CA VAL A 329 32.11 21.07 -12.79
C VAL A 329 33.05 19.92 -13.15
N MET A 330 33.92 20.16 -14.13
CA MET A 330 34.98 19.25 -14.58
C MET A 330 36.31 19.75 -14.00
N ALA A 331 36.63 19.32 -12.78
CA ALA A 331 37.84 19.70 -12.07
C ALA A 331 38.21 18.63 -11.02
N PRO A 332 39.48 18.54 -10.59
CA PRO A 332 39.88 17.72 -9.45
C PRO A 332 39.09 18.06 -8.18
N TYR A 333 38.67 17.05 -7.42
CA TYR A 333 37.77 17.22 -6.27
C TYR A 333 38.33 18.16 -5.18
N ASP A 334 39.64 18.15 -4.94
CA ASP A 334 40.33 19.08 -4.05
C ASP A 334 40.22 20.55 -4.50
N VAL A 335 40.43 20.80 -5.80
CA VAL A 335 40.23 22.12 -6.42
C VAL A 335 38.77 22.57 -6.33
N ILE A 336 37.82 21.62 -6.43
CA ILE A 336 36.38 21.93 -6.27
C ILE A 336 36.10 22.39 -4.85
N MET A 337 36.53 21.66 -3.83
CA MET A 337 36.31 22.03 -2.43
C MET A 337 36.97 23.39 -2.10
N GLN A 338 38.24 23.58 -2.47
CA GLN A 338 38.93 24.86 -2.26
C GLN A 338 38.20 26.04 -2.95
N THR A 339 37.66 25.83 -4.14
CA THR A 339 36.96 26.88 -4.87
C THR A 339 35.58 27.19 -4.28
N LEU A 340 34.93 26.23 -3.59
CA LEU A 340 33.69 26.49 -2.86
C LEU A 340 33.93 27.33 -1.60
N ASP A 341 35.09 27.17 -0.94
CA ASP A 341 35.49 28.00 0.20
C ASP A 341 35.78 29.48 -0.19
N GLU A 342 35.97 29.75 -1.49
CA GLU A 342 36.19 31.10 -2.06
C GLU A 342 34.88 31.80 -2.49
N VAL A 343 33.72 31.15 -2.33
CA VAL A 343 32.41 31.66 -2.79
C VAL A 343 31.65 32.35 -1.66
N ASP A 344 31.11 33.53 -1.93
CA ASP A 344 30.22 34.23 -1.00
C ASP A 344 28.80 33.66 -1.04
N GLY A 345 28.26 33.25 0.11
CA GLY A 345 26.93 32.65 0.22
C GLY A 345 26.99 31.12 0.31
N TYR A 346 25.90 30.44 -0.06
CA TYR A 346 25.83 28.98 0.04
C TYR A 346 25.97 28.28 -1.32
N ALA A 347 27.11 27.63 -1.53
CA ALA A 347 27.33 26.63 -2.58
C ALA A 347 28.06 25.41 -2.00
N VAL A 348 27.63 24.20 -2.38
CA VAL A 348 28.20 22.94 -1.88
C VAL A 348 28.37 21.92 -3.00
N ALA A 349 29.27 20.95 -2.81
CA ALA A 349 29.33 19.74 -3.61
C ALA A 349 28.06 18.89 -3.37
N ALA A 350 27.11 18.95 -4.30
CA ALA A 350 25.81 18.30 -4.22
C ALA A 350 25.83 16.85 -4.73
N ASN A 351 26.66 16.54 -5.73
CA ASN A 351 26.89 15.17 -6.20
C ASN A 351 28.39 14.93 -6.41
N ILE A 352 29.01 14.22 -5.46
CA ILE A 352 30.43 13.91 -5.44
C ILE A 352 30.64 12.65 -6.29
N ASN A 353 30.57 12.83 -7.61
CA ASN A 353 30.44 11.74 -8.59
C ASN A 353 31.77 11.01 -8.86
N SER A 354 32.86 11.76 -9.06
CA SER A 354 34.15 11.19 -9.43
C SER A 354 35.29 12.14 -9.03
N TYR A 355 36.54 11.66 -9.05
CA TYR A 355 37.67 12.48 -8.63
C TYR A 355 37.93 13.69 -9.55
N ASN A 356 37.43 13.64 -10.78
CA ASN A 356 37.55 14.71 -11.78
C ASN A 356 36.20 15.39 -12.12
N GLN A 357 35.11 15.03 -11.43
CA GLN A 357 33.77 15.55 -11.73
C GLN A 357 32.87 15.63 -10.49
N CYS A 358 32.35 16.82 -10.22
CA CYS A 358 31.31 17.06 -9.21
C CYS A 358 30.16 17.87 -9.80
N VAL A 359 28.96 17.71 -9.24
CA VAL A 359 27.90 18.72 -9.38
C VAL A 359 27.91 19.60 -8.15
N VAL A 360 28.02 20.90 -8.34
CA VAL A 360 27.86 21.93 -7.31
C VAL A 360 26.41 22.38 -7.29
N GLY A 361 25.84 22.64 -6.12
CA GLY A 361 24.49 23.19 -5.96
C GLY A 361 24.40 24.16 -4.79
N GLY A 362 23.46 25.11 -4.86
CA GLY A 362 23.28 26.13 -3.82
C GLY A 362 22.45 27.32 -4.27
N GLU A 363 22.59 28.43 -3.56
CA GLU A 363 21.98 29.73 -3.90
C GLU A 363 22.42 30.18 -5.30
N SER A 364 21.51 30.74 -6.09
CA SER A 364 21.73 31.02 -7.52
C SER A 364 22.98 31.89 -7.76
N LYS A 365 23.17 32.93 -6.94
CA LYS A 365 24.33 33.85 -7.03
C LYS A 365 25.64 33.19 -6.60
N ALA A 366 25.60 32.36 -5.56
CA ALA A 366 26.79 31.64 -5.08
C ALA A 366 27.28 30.64 -6.15
N VAL A 367 26.34 29.92 -6.79
CA VAL A 367 26.66 28.99 -7.89
C VAL A 367 27.12 29.74 -9.14
N GLU A 368 26.57 30.92 -9.45
CA GLU A 368 27.04 31.79 -10.53
C GLU A 368 28.48 32.27 -10.31
N GLN A 369 28.81 32.71 -9.08
CA GLN A 369 30.16 33.06 -8.65
C GLN A 369 31.10 31.86 -8.75
N ALA A 370 30.69 30.67 -8.28
CA ALA A 370 31.48 29.45 -8.38
C ALA A 370 31.82 29.11 -9.85
N ILE A 371 30.84 29.17 -10.76
CA ILE A 371 31.06 28.98 -12.21
C ILE A 371 32.10 29.96 -12.75
N ALA A 372 32.01 31.24 -12.36
CA ALA A 372 32.94 32.26 -12.80
C ALA A 372 34.38 31.99 -12.31
N ILE A 373 34.56 31.58 -11.04
CA ILE A 373 35.88 31.26 -10.48
C ILE A 373 36.47 30.00 -11.14
N PHE A 374 35.69 28.93 -11.34
CA PHE A 374 36.17 27.73 -12.04
C PHE A 374 36.65 28.04 -13.46
N ASN A 375 35.87 28.82 -14.22
CA ASN A 375 36.24 29.23 -15.58
C ASN A 375 37.50 30.12 -15.58
N GLN A 376 37.70 30.99 -14.58
CA GLN A 376 38.94 31.78 -14.41
C GLN A 376 40.15 30.91 -14.06
N LYS A 377 39.96 29.84 -13.28
CA LYS A 377 40.98 28.83 -12.95
C LYS A 377 41.24 27.85 -14.12
N GLY A 378 40.56 27.99 -15.25
CA GLY A 378 40.74 27.16 -16.46
C GLY A 378 39.94 25.85 -16.46
N PHE A 379 39.03 25.65 -15.51
CA PHE A 379 38.17 24.47 -15.43
C PHE A 379 36.79 24.73 -16.05
N GLN A 380 36.18 23.70 -16.62
CA GLN A 380 34.86 23.83 -17.24
C GLN A 380 33.76 23.70 -16.16
N ALA A 381 33.01 24.78 -15.93
CA ALA A 381 31.81 24.78 -15.11
C ALA A 381 30.58 25.24 -15.92
N VAL A 382 29.52 24.43 -15.94
CA VAL A 382 28.32 24.66 -16.75
C VAL A 382 27.05 24.47 -15.91
N ARG A 383 26.17 25.47 -15.91
CA ARG A 383 24.85 25.40 -15.25
C ARG A 383 23.98 24.28 -15.84
N ILE A 384 23.37 23.48 -14.98
CA ILE A 384 22.43 22.42 -15.35
C ILE A 384 21.00 22.99 -15.37
N PRO A 385 20.18 22.70 -16.40
CA PRO A 385 18.79 23.15 -16.47
C PRO A 385 17.87 22.29 -15.57
N VAL A 386 17.93 22.53 -14.27
CA VAL A 386 17.04 21.95 -13.24
C VAL A 386 16.20 23.03 -12.56
N SER A 387 15.08 22.63 -11.96
CA SER A 387 14.14 23.55 -11.32
C SER A 387 14.60 24.07 -9.95
N HIS A 388 15.43 23.30 -9.23
CA HIS A 388 15.94 23.64 -7.89
C HIS A 388 17.35 23.07 -7.68
N ALA A 389 18.06 23.58 -6.66
CA ALA A 389 19.32 23.02 -6.16
C ALA A 389 19.09 21.74 -5.33
N PHE A 390 18.89 20.60 -6.01
CA PHE A 390 18.72 19.28 -5.40
C PHE A 390 19.96 18.85 -4.60
N HIS A 391 19.80 17.96 -3.61
CA HIS A 391 20.88 17.50 -2.72
C HIS A 391 21.55 18.62 -1.90
N THR A 392 20.77 19.65 -1.59
CA THR A 392 21.20 20.78 -0.75
C THR A 392 20.11 21.20 0.24
N ARG A 393 20.48 22.06 1.20
CA ARG A 393 19.53 22.65 2.16
C ARG A 393 18.34 23.39 1.51
N ILE A 394 18.46 23.84 0.26
CA ILE A 394 17.41 24.57 -0.46
C ILE A 394 16.13 23.71 -0.58
N VAL A 395 16.29 22.40 -0.77
CA VAL A 395 15.16 21.45 -0.90
C VAL A 395 14.83 20.68 0.39
N ALA A 396 15.50 20.98 1.51
CA ALA A 396 15.17 20.43 2.83
C ALA A 396 13.69 20.58 3.27
N PRO A 397 12.93 21.62 2.87
CA PRO A 397 11.49 21.66 3.14
C PRO A 397 10.68 20.50 2.56
N ALA A 398 11.17 19.82 1.50
CA ALA A 398 10.51 18.66 0.90
C ALA A 398 10.70 17.36 1.70
N SER A 399 11.69 17.27 2.59
CA SER A 399 12.00 16.06 3.38
C SER A 399 10.83 15.62 4.26
N LYS A 400 10.24 16.53 5.05
CA LYS A 400 9.12 16.19 5.95
C LYS A 400 7.81 15.81 5.21
N PRO A 401 7.42 16.49 4.12
CA PRO A 401 6.36 16.00 3.23
C PRO A 401 6.65 14.61 2.66
N LEU A 402 7.89 14.35 2.20
CA LEU A 402 8.29 13.04 1.69
C LEU A 402 8.22 11.96 2.77
N ARG A 403 8.65 12.24 4.02
CA ARG A 403 8.53 11.29 5.14
C ARG A 403 7.09 10.83 5.35
N LYS A 404 6.13 11.74 5.34
CA LYS A 404 4.68 11.40 5.43
C LYS A 404 4.19 10.52 4.28
N VAL A 405 4.87 10.52 3.14
CA VAL A 405 4.60 9.57 2.06
C VAL A 405 5.28 8.23 2.36
N LEU A 406 6.56 8.23 2.74
CA LEU A 406 7.29 7.00 3.12
C LEU A 406 6.62 6.24 4.27
N ASP A 407 6.02 6.94 5.25
CA ASP A 407 5.30 6.36 6.38
C ASP A 407 4.02 5.59 5.98
N ARG A 408 3.46 5.84 4.79
CA ARG A 408 2.28 5.12 4.27
C ARG A 408 2.60 4.00 3.27
N LEU A 409 3.86 3.85 2.87
CA LEU A 409 4.33 2.92 1.84
C LEU A 409 5.03 1.70 2.44
N ARG A 410 5.08 0.60 1.68
CA ARG A 410 5.70 -0.66 2.12
C ARG A 410 7.21 -0.59 2.09
N ILE A 411 7.79 -0.64 3.29
CA ILE A 411 9.24 -0.68 3.52
C ILE A 411 9.56 -1.91 4.38
N SER A 412 10.50 -2.71 3.92
CA SER A 412 10.99 -3.96 4.55
C SER A 412 12.48 -3.87 4.85
N GLU A 413 13.00 -4.77 5.68
CA GLU A 413 14.44 -4.89 5.90
C GLU A 413 15.17 -5.36 4.61
N PRO A 414 16.44 -4.96 4.38
CA PRO A 414 17.16 -5.29 3.14
C PRO A 414 17.44 -6.80 3.01
N ARG A 415 17.13 -7.38 1.86
CA ARG A 415 17.46 -8.80 1.55
C ARG A 415 18.89 -8.98 1.03
N LEU A 416 19.51 -7.91 0.55
CA LEU A 416 20.91 -7.83 0.14
C LEU A 416 21.46 -6.42 0.43
N PRO A 417 22.78 -6.25 0.59
CA PRO A 417 23.36 -4.96 0.97
C PRO A 417 23.15 -3.86 -0.08
N LEU A 418 22.66 -2.71 0.40
CA LEU A 418 22.48 -1.47 -0.36
C LEU A 418 23.40 -0.38 0.21
N VAL A 419 24.02 0.45 -0.64
CA VAL A 419 24.81 1.61 -0.21
C VAL A 419 23.98 2.91 -0.28
N ALA A 420 24.05 3.70 0.79
CA ALA A 420 23.29 4.93 0.97
C ALA A 420 23.96 6.17 0.37
N ASN A 421 23.16 6.98 -0.33
CA ASN A 421 23.59 8.23 -0.96
C ASN A 421 24.09 9.25 0.07
N VAL A 422 23.41 9.34 1.21
CA VAL A 422 23.67 10.31 2.29
C VAL A 422 25.03 10.10 2.96
N THR A 423 25.43 8.83 3.17
CA THR A 423 26.59 8.47 4.00
C THR A 423 27.75 7.86 3.21
N GLY A 424 27.50 7.31 2.02
CA GLY A 424 28.44 6.47 1.28
C GLY A 424 28.71 5.11 1.93
N GLU A 425 27.96 4.76 2.99
CA GLU A 425 28.07 3.51 3.74
C GLU A 425 26.91 2.55 3.40
N LEU A 426 26.94 1.34 3.95
CA LEU A 426 25.78 0.44 3.91
C LEU A 426 24.55 1.06 4.57
N TYR A 427 23.37 0.78 4.02
CA TYR A 427 22.08 1.20 4.59
C TYR A 427 21.83 0.62 5.99
N PRO A 428 21.08 1.34 6.85
CA PRO A 428 20.49 0.74 8.05
C PRO A 428 19.60 -0.45 7.70
N THR A 429 19.58 -1.47 8.56
CA THR A 429 18.73 -2.65 8.37
C THR A 429 17.29 -2.45 8.87
N THR A 430 17.09 -1.60 9.88
CA THR A 430 15.77 -1.32 10.47
C THR A 430 14.93 -0.39 9.59
N VAL A 431 13.62 -0.68 9.46
CA VAL A 431 12.65 0.11 8.68
C VAL A 431 12.68 1.62 8.99
N GLU A 432 12.71 2.04 10.26
CA GLU A 432 12.76 3.47 10.58
C GLU A 432 14.09 4.13 10.16
N GLY A 433 15.23 3.46 10.37
CA GLY A 433 16.52 3.95 9.88
C GLY A 433 16.58 4.07 8.35
N ILE A 434 15.87 3.21 7.61
CA ILE A 434 15.71 3.32 6.15
C ILE A 434 14.89 4.58 5.81
N LYS A 435 13.75 4.80 6.49
CA LYS A 435 12.91 6.00 6.30
C LYS A 435 13.67 7.29 6.63
N ASP A 436 14.47 7.29 7.70
CA ASP A 436 15.31 8.44 8.11
C ASP A 436 16.35 8.80 7.03
N ILE A 437 17.05 7.80 6.47
CA ILE A 437 18.00 8.02 5.36
C ILE A 437 17.28 8.56 4.11
N LEU A 438 16.10 8.04 3.77
CA LEU A 438 15.34 8.49 2.59
C LEU A 438 14.74 9.90 2.77
N GLU A 439 14.35 10.27 3.99
CA GLU A 439 13.95 11.65 4.33
C GLU A 439 15.12 12.63 4.15
N LEU A 440 16.32 12.24 4.58
CA LEU A 440 17.54 13.05 4.44
C LEU A 440 18.05 13.14 3.00
N GLN A 441 17.85 12.11 2.17
CA GLN A 441 18.44 11.98 0.84
C GLN A 441 18.19 13.18 -0.09
N VAL A 442 16.96 13.70 -0.11
CA VAL A 442 16.56 14.80 -1.01
C VAL A 442 17.42 16.06 -0.81
N ALA A 443 17.84 16.31 0.43
CA ALA A 443 18.55 17.52 0.84
C ALA A 443 20.04 17.29 1.18
N SER A 444 20.52 16.05 1.08
CA SER A 444 21.89 15.67 1.40
C SER A 444 22.71 15.39 0.13
N PRO A 445 24.01 15.73 0.11
CA PRO A 445 24.92 15.39 -0.99
C PRO A 445 24.96 13.89 -1.30
N VAL A 446 25.10 13.55 -2.58
CA VAL A 446 25.32 12.17 -3.03
C VAL A 446 26.81 11.81 -2.91
N GLN A 447 27.13 10.91 -1.98
CA GLN A 447 28.48 10.42 -1.66
C GLN A 447 28.94 9.29 -2.61
N TRP A 448 28.96 9.54 -3.93
CA TRP A 448 29.15 8.48 -4.93
C TRP A 448 30.54 7.84 -4.89
N ILE A 449 31.63 8.64 -4.85
CA ILE A 449 33.01 8.12 -4.74
C ILE A 449 33.13 7.14 -3.57
N LYS A 450 32.72 7.59 -2.37
CA LYS A 450 32.77 6.80 -1.13
C LYS A 450 31.92 5.54 -1.25
N GLY A 451 30.74 5.62 -1.87
CA GLY A 451 29.90 4.44 -2.07
C GLY A 451 30.51 3.39 -3.00
N LEU A 452 31.21 3.80 -4.07
CA LEU A 452 31.98 2.90 -4.92
C LEU A 452 33.14 2.24 -4.16
N GLU A 453 33.84 2.98 -3.31
CA GLU A 453 34.89 2.46 -2.44
C GLU A 453 34.32 1.44 -1.43
N THR A 454 33.17 1.73 -0.82
CA THR A 454 32.43 0.81 0.07
C THR A 454 32.05 -0.49 -0.64
N LEU A 455 31.52 -0.43 -1.87
CA LEU A 455 31.24 -1.62 -2.68
C LEU A 455 32.51 -2.43 -2.97
N TYR A 456 33.59 -1.77 -3.39
CA TYR A 456 34.87 -2.43 -3.69
C TYR A 456 35.49 -3.10 -2.45
N ALA A 457 35.43 -2.43 -1.29
CA ALA A 457 35.89 -2.96 0.00
C ALA A 457 35.07 -4.17 0.46
N ASN A 458 33.77 -4.23 0.14
CA ASN A 458 32.89 -5.37 0.43
C ASN A 458 32.98 -6.52 -0.60
N GLY A 459 33.92 -6.43 -1.55
CA GLY A 459 34.26 -7.50 -2.49
C GLY A 459 33.64 -7.39 -3.88
N CYS A 460 32.95 -6.28 -4.20
CA CYS A 460 32.46 -6.03 -5.56
C CYS A 460 33.63 -5.79 -6.52
N ARG A 461 33.54 -6.42 -7.70
CA ARG A 461 34.53 -6.32 -8.79
C ARG A 461 33.87 -6.06 -10.13
N THR A 462 32.65 -6.56 -10.32
CA THR A 462 31.84 -6.24 -11.49
C THR A 462 30.77 -5.22 -11.12
N PHE A 463 30.72 -4.11 -11.84
CA PHE A 463 29.77 -3.02 -11.63
C PHE A 463 28.95 -2.85 -12.91
N VAL A 464 27.63 -2.97 -12.82
CA VAL A 464 26.72 -2.90 -13.97
C VAL A 464 25.78 -1.72 -13.79
N GLU A 465 25.81 -0.74 -14.69
CA GLU A 465 24.79 0.30 -14.76
C GLU A 465 23.49 -0.29 -15.35
N VAL A 466 22.47 -0.46 -14.50
CA VAL A 466 21.18 -1.07 -14.82
C VAL A 466 20.15 0.05 -14.98
N GLY A 467 20.02 0.52 -16.22
CA GLY A 467 19.22 1.68 -16.59
C GLY A 467 19.70 2.29 -17.91
N PRO A 468 19.15 3.43 -18.33
CA PRO A 468 19.49 4.07 -19.59
C PRO A 468 20.80 4.86 -19.55
N LYS A 469 21.50 4.90 -20.70
CA LYS A 469 22.84 5.49 -20.91
C LYS A 469 23.93 4.78 -20.09
N LYS A 470 25.00 5.50 -19.72
CA LYS A 470 26.25 4.93 -19.19
C LYS A 470 27.06 5.88 -18.29
N ALA A 471 26.35 6.74 -17.55
CA ALA A 471 26.98 7.78 -16.73
C ALA A 471 27.72 7.18 -15.53
N LEU A 472 27.10 6.23 -14.84
CA LEU A 472 27.66 5.57 -13.66
C LEU A 472 28.85 4.68 -14.01
N LYS A 473 28.83 4.00 -15.16
CA LYS A 473 30.01 3.31 -15.72
C LYS A 473 31.19 4.28 -15.85
N GLY A 474 30.94 5.50 -16.35
CA GLY A 474 31.97 6.54 -16.44
C GLY A 474 32.57 6.90 -15.09
N PHE A 475 31.74 7.01 -14.04
CA PHE A 475 32.20 7.26 -12.67
C PHE A 475 32.99 6.08 -12.09
N VAL A 476 32.58 4.83 -12.36
CA VAL A 476 33.37 3.63 -11.98
C VAL A 476 34.73 3.63 -12.69
N ASP A 477 34.78 3.98 -13.97
CA ASP A 477 36.03 4.03 -14.74
C ASP A 477 37.00 5.12 -14.24
N ASP A 478 36.50 6.24 -13.70
CA ASP A 478 37.33 7.32 -13.12
C ASP A 478 37.80 7.01 -11.68
N VAL A 479 36.90 6.51 -10.83
CA VAL A 479 37.18 6.24 -9.40
C VAL A 479 37.95 4.94 -9.21
N LEU A 480 37.50 3.85 -9.84
CA LEU A 480 38.02 2.49 -9.63
C LEU A 480 38.81 1.95 -10.83
N GLY A 481 38.79 2.58 -12.00
CA GLY A 481 39.38 2.05 -13.24
C GLY A 481 40.91 1.93 -13.28
N LYS A 482 41.61 2.28 -12.19
CA LYS A 482 43.04 1.96 -11.94
C LYS A 482 43.24 0.58 -11.31
N GLN A 483 42.20 0.00 -10.71
CA GLN A 483 42.25 -1.35 -10.14
C GLN A 483 42.23 -2.38 -11.27
N PRO A 484 43.12 -3.39 -11.27
CA PRO A 484 43.26 -4.33 -12.37
C PRO A 484 42.11 -5.37 -12.43
N ASP A 485 41.33 -5.49 -11.37
CA ASP A 485 40.26 -6.47 -11.18
C ASP A 485 38.84 -5.88 -11.31
N VAL A 486 38.71 -4.63 -11.79
CA VAL A 486 37.42 -3.95 -11.93
C VAL A 486 36.87 -4.04 -13.36
N VAL A 487 35.62 -4.51 -13.46
CA VAL A 487 34.83 -4.57 -14.70
C VAL A 487 33.63 -3.63 -14.56
N SER A 488 33.42 -2.77 -15.56
CA SER A 488 32.36 -1.74 -15.57
C SER A 488 31.52 -1.84 -16.85
N LEU A 489 30.22 -2.13 -16.69
CA LEU A 489 29.26 -2.44 -17.75
C LEU A 489 28.03 -1.50 -17.68
N PHE A 490 27.21 -1.49 -18.73
CA PHE A 490 25.95 -0.74 -18.81
C PHE A 490 24.95 -1.49 -19.68
N THR A 491 23.66 -1.41 -19.36
CA THR A 491 22.62 -2.24 -20.00
C THR A 491 21.94 -1.64 -21.23
N ASN A 492 21.99 -0.32 -21.42
CA ASN A 492 21.19 0.36 -22.43
C ASN A 492 21.85 1.67 -22.90
N HIS A 493 21.90 1.97 -24.20
CA HIS A 493 22.34 3.29 -24.67
C HIS A 493 21.76 3.69 -26.04
N PRO A 494 21.13 4.88 -26.18
CA PRO A 494 20.33 5.23 -27.36
C PRO A 494 21.12 5.24 -28.68
N LYS A 495 22.38 5.69 -28.68
CA LYS A 495 23.21 5.71 -29.90
C LYS A 495 23.75 4.34 -30.33
N GLN A 496 23.59 3.30 -29.51
CA GLN A 496 24.10 1.96 -29.78
C GLN A 496 22.97 0.93 -29.96
N GLY A 497 21.70 1.34 -29.79
CA GLY A 497 20.53 0.46 -29.77
C GLY A 497 20.35 -0.25 -28.44
N GLU A 498 19.12 -0.64 -28.12
CA GLU A 498 18.80 -1.27 -26.83
C GLU A 498 19.22 -2.74 -26.83
N LEU A 499 18.92 -3.45 -27.92
CA LEU A 499 19.23 -4.88 -28.04
C LEU A 499 20.76 -5.15 -28.05
N PRO A 500 21.60 -4.41 -28.79
CA PRO A 500 23.05 -4.63 -28.77
C PRO A 500 23.66 -4.31 -27.41
N THR A 501 23.23 -3.23 -26.75
CA THR A 501 23.82 -2.85 -25.45
C THR A 501 23.42 -3.78 -24.32
N PHE A 502 22.18 -4.26 -24.30
CA PHE A 502 21.76 -5.28 -23.35
C PHE A 502 22.54 -6.60 -23.57
N ASN A 503 22.66 -7.06 -24.81
CA ASN A 503 23.41 -8.29 -25.12
C ASN A 503 24.91 -8.15 -24.80
N GLN A 504 25.50 -6.97 -25.02
CA GLN A 504 26.88 -6.66 -24.65
C GLN A 504 27.10 -6.66 -23.13
N ALA A 505 26.11 -6.26 -22.33
CA ALA A 505 26.16 -6.42 -20.87
C ALA A 505 26.23 -7.91 -20.48
N LEU A 506 25.44 -8.78 -21.13
CA LEU A 506 25.53 -10.24 -20.92
C LEU A 506 26.92 -10.76 -21.32
N CYS A 507 27.45 -10.37 -22.49
CA CYS A 507 28.79 -10.76 -22.93
C CYS A 507 29.89 -10.33 -21.95
N GLY A 508 29.80 -9.12 -21.39
CA GLY A 508 30.71 -8.61 -20.37
C GLY A 508 30.63 -9.39 -19.06
N LEU A 509 29.43 -9.76 -18.61
CA LEU A 509 29.21 -10.58 -17.42
C LEU A 509 29.78 -12.01 -17.60
N TYR A 510 29.52 -12.64 -18.74
CA TYR A 510 30.08 -13.95 -19.09
C TYR A 510 31.62 -13.91 -19.18
N ALA A 511 32.20 -12.88 -19.81
CA ALA A 511 33.65 -12.72 -19.88
C ALA A 511 34.28 -12.50 -18.48
N ALA A 512 33.64 -11.70 -17.63
CA ALA A 512 34.07 -11.52 -16.23
C ALA A 512 34.10 -12.86 -15.45
N GLY A 513 33.25 -13.83 -15.82
CA GLY A 513 33.18 -15.18 -15.23
C GLY A 513 31.86 -15.48 -14.52
N HIS A 514 30.84 -14.64 -14.70
CA HIS A 514 29.50 -14.85 -14.16
C HIS A 514 28.66 -15.74 -15.09
N GLY A 515 27.67 -16.46 -14.56
CA GLY A 515 26.83 -17.40 -15.33
C GLY A 515 27.45 -18.79 -15.55
N ALA A 516 28.70 -18.97 -15.10
CA ALA A 516 29.39 -20.24 -14.94
C ALA A 516 28.75 -21.09 -13.82
N ARG A 517 28.38 -22.34 -14.12
CA ARG A 517 27.89 -23.33 -13.16
C ARG A 517 29.04 -24.26 -12.76
N ALA A 518 29.23 -24.46 -11.45
CA ALA A 518 30.10 -25.52 -10.95
C ALA A 518 29.61 -26.88 -11.49
N GLU A 519 30.52 -27.68 -12.03
CA GLU A 519 30.21 -29.07 -12.38
C GLU A 519 29.82 -29.83 -11.11
N ALA A 520 28.73 -30.60 -11.18
CA ALA A 520 28.37 -31.50 -10.09
C ALA A 520 29.52 -32.50 -9.88
N PRO A 521 29.96 -32.76 -8.63
CA PRO A 521 31.07 -33.65 -8.38
C PRO A 521 30.77 -35.04 -8.91
N VAL A 522 31.61 -35.53 -9.83
CA VAL A 522 31.51 -36.87 -10.41
C VAL A 522 31.58 -37.90 -9.27
N GLU A 523 30.54 -38.73 -9.14
CA GLU A 523 30.55 -39.85 -8.20
C GLU A 523 31.64 -40.86 -8.58
N VAL A 524 32.81 -40.76 -7.94
CA VAL A 524 33.85 -41.78 -8.04
C VAL A 524 33.41 -42.98 -7.19
N ALA A 525 33.01 -44.05 -7.87
CA ALA A 525 32.56 -45.27 -7.23
C ALA A 525 33.64 -45.92 -6.34
N GLY A 526 33.25 -46.31 -5.12
CA GLY A 526 33.90 -47.41 -4.40
C GLY A 526 35.25 -47.13 -3.71
N GLY A 527 35.29 -46.20 -2.75
CA GLY A 527 36.43 -46.06 -1.84
C GLY A 527 36.05 -45.52 -0.47
N LYS A 528 36.12 -46.35 0.59
CA LYS A 528 35.89 -45.91 1.98
C LYS A 528 37.03 -45.00 2.44
N LEU A 529 36.90 -43.70 2.21
CA LEU A 529 37.69 -42.68 2.90
C LEU A 529 37.00 -42.30 4.21
N GLN A 530 37.69 -42.53 5.32
CA GLN A 530 37.24 -42.09 6.63
C GLN A 530 37.16 -40.56 6.63
N VAL A 531 35.99 -40.01 6.95
CA VAL A 531 35.84 -38.59 7.27
C VAL A 531 36.53 -38.35 8.62
N ALA A 532 37.82 -38.05 8.58
CA ALA A 532 38.50 -37.38 9.68
C ALA A 532 37.79 -36.03 9.88
N GLY A 533 37.16 -35.87 11.05
CA GLY A 533 36.35 -34.69 11.35
C GLY A 533 37.21 -33.44 11.46
N ASN A 534 37.37 -32.71 10.35
CA ASN A 534 37.88 -31.34 10.35
C ASN A 534 36.85 -30.42 11.01
N ARG A 535 36.83 -30.45 12.35
CA ARG A 535 36.46 -29.28 13.15
C ARG A 535 37.41 -28.15 12.74
N ALA A 536 36.95 -27.24 11.90
CA ALA A 536 37.56 -25.91 11.81
C ALA A 536 37.56 -25.34 13.24
N ALA A 537 38.76 -25.11 13.78
CA ALA A 537 38.91 -24.81 15.19
C ALA A 537 38.24 -23.48 15.53
N ALA A 538 37.34 -23.49 16.50
CA ALA A 538 37.02 -22.30 17.25
C ALA A 538 38.31 -21.86 17.98
N VAL A 539 39.00 -20.86 17.42
CA VAL A 539 40.06 -20.16 18.14
C VAL A 539 39.38 -19.38 19.25
N ALA A 540 39.35 -19.97 20.43
CA ALA A 540 38.93 -19.29 21.64
C ALA A 540 39.93 -18.15 21.92
N ALA A 541 39.59 -16.94 21.50
CA ALA A 541 40.25 -15.74 21.95
C ALA A 541 39.98 -15.59 23.46
N GLN A 542 40.90 -16.07 24.28
CA GLN A 542 40.90 -15.79 25.71
C GLN A 542 40.99 -14.27 25.89
N PRO A 543 40.18 -13.65 26.78
CA PRO A 543 40.31 -12.23 27.06
C PRO A 543 41.65 -11.98 27.75
N ALA A 544 42.58 -11.35 27.03
CA ALA A 544 43.82 -10.87 27.61
C ALA A 544 43.50 -9.75 28.62
N LEU A 545 43.93 -9.93 29.87
CA LEU A 545 43.80 -8.93 30.92
C LEU A 545 44.49 -7.62 30.51
N VAL A 546 43.71 -6.56 30.36
CA VAL A 546 44.22 -5.19 30.52
C VAL A 546 43.88 -4.75 31.94
N VAL A 547 44.92 -4.66 32.77
CA VAL A 547 44.84 -4.17 34.14
C VAL A 547 44.71 -2.66 34.14
N THR A 548 43.66 -2.11 34.75
CA THR A 548 43.61 -0.71 35.19
C THR A 548 43.14 -0.63 36.64
N ALA A 549 44.11 -0.56 37.56
CA ALA A 549 43.86 -0.36 38.99
C ALA A 549 43.77 1.13 39.34
N SER A 550 42.56 1.55 39.71
CA SER A 550 42.19 2.49 40.79
C SER A 550 42.88 3.86 41.00
N ALA A 551 41.99 4.88 40.99
CA ALA A 551 41.89 6.01 41.94
C ALA A 551 42.86 7.21 41.82
N PRO A 552 42.58 8.38 42.45
CA PRO A 552 41.37 8.80 43.18
C PRO A 552 40.75 10.16 42.69
N THR A 553 39.55 10.47 43.19
CA THR A 553 38.93 11.81 43.13
C THR A 553 39.58 12.79 44.11
N PRO A 554 39.70 14.08 43.76
CA PRO A 554 39.55 15.16 44.75
C PRO A 554 38.43 16.14 44.35
N ALA A 555 37.69 16.64 45.35
CA ALA A 555 36.69 17.69 45.21
C ALA A 555 37.21 19.04 45.74
N THR A 556 36.89 20.13 45.04
CA THR A 556 36.84 21.52 45.53
C THR A 556 36.11 22.35 44.46
N ASN A 557 34.89 22.85 44.70
CA ASN A 557 34.57 24.14 45.34
C ASN A 557 35.12 25.38 44.61
N LEU A 558 34.23 26.34 44.30
CA LEU A 558 34.28 27.79 44.63
C LEU A 558 32.93 28.45 44.18
N PRO A 559 32.52 29.64 44.68
CA PRO A 559 31.17 29.76 45.26
C PRO A 559 30.34 31.02 44.90
N ALA A 560 29.07 31.03 45.37
CA ALA A 560 28.30 32.20 45.89
C ALA A 560 27.99 33.41 44.96
N TYR A 561 26.96 34.26 45.17
CA TYR A 561 25.60 34.18 45.79
C TYR A 561 24.93 35.56 45.55
N GLN A 562 23.60 35.63 45.31
CA GLN A 562 22.64 36.78 45.50
C GLN A 562 21.43 36.57 44.56
N SER A 563 20.21 36.22 45.03
CA SER A 563 19.16 37.06 45.65
C SER A 563 18.63 38.16 44.72
N THR A 564 17.33 38.32 44.42
CA THR A 564 16.10 38.17 45.24
C THR A 564 14.81 37.96 44.40
N PRO A 565 13.75 37.36 44.97
CA PRO A 565 12.35 37.66 44.62
C PRO A 565 11.56 38.26 45.80
N ALA A 566 10.55 39.10 45.52
CA ALA A 566 9.75 39.78 46.55
C ALA A 566 8.41 39.08 46.86
N ALA A 567 8.13 38.97 48.17
CA ALA A 567 6.89 38.53 48.82
C ALA A 567 5.71 39.52 48.62
N ALA A 568 4.43 39.27 48.98
CA ALA A 568 3.61 38.08 49.31
C ALA A 568 2.15 38.57 49.57
N LYS A 569 1.18 37.66 49.80
CA LYS A 569 0.22 37.75 50.94
C LYS A 569 -0.68 36.51 51.14
N GLU A 570 -0.61 35.99 52.37
CA GLU A 570 -1.46 35.01 53.08
C GLU A 570 -2.78 35.66 53.62
N PRO A 571 -3.76 34.98 54.30
CA PRO A 571 -3.66 33.83 55.26
C PRO A 571 -4.70 32.66 55.14
N ALA A 572 -4.37 31.39 55.47
CA ALA A 572 -4.43 30.65 56.77
C ALA A 572 -5.86 30.33 57.29
N MET A 573 -6.24 29.28 58.06
CA MET A 573 -5.66 28.17 58.88
C MET A 573 -6.78 27.10 59.14
N PRO A 574 -6.67 25.96 59.91
CA PRO A 574 -5.55 25.22 60.52
C PRO A 574 -5.52 23.68 60.19
N GLN A 575 -4.54 22.92 60.75
CA GLN A 575 -4.45 21.43 60.66
C GLN A 575 -4.58 20.71 62.02
N PRO A 576 -4.96 19.42 62.03
CA PRO A 576 -4.57 18.43 63.04
C PRO A 576 -3.42 17.52 62.55
N SER A 577 -2.57 17.06 63.47
CA SER A 577 -1.38 16.25 63.20
C SER A 577 -1.62 14.73 63.17
N LEU A 578 -0.84 14.01 62.36
CA LEU A 578 -0.73 12.54 62.38
C LEU A 578 0.72 12.11 62.71
N PRO A 579 0.93 10.95 63.38
CA PRO A 579 2.23 10.54 63.90
C PRO A 579 3.20 10.03 62.83
N ALA A 580 4.49 10.23 63.07
CA ALA A 580 5.57 10.09 62.07
C ALA A 580 5.78 8.67 61.50
N ASP A 581 5.39 7.61 62.21
CA ASP A 581 5.60 6.23 61.76
C ASP A 581 4.64 5.78 60.64
N ALA A 582 3.52 6.48 60.44
CA ALA A 582 2.58 6.19 59.36
C ALA A 582 3.21 6.46 57.98
N LEU A 583 4.07 7.48 57.86
CA LEU A 583 4.75 7.83 56.62
C LEU A 583 5.83 6.81 56.23
N GLY A 584 6.51 6.19 57.20
CA GLY A 584 7.51 5.14 56.94
C GLY A 584 6.88 3.85 56.40
N GLN A 585 5.76 3.42 57.01
CA GLN A 585 5.02 2.25 56.52
C GLN A 585 4.33 2.54 55.19
N LEU A 586 3.74 3.73 55.00
CA LEU A 586 3.18 4.14 53.72
C LEU A 586 4.25 4.19 52.62
N ALA A 587 5.46 4.67 52.93
CA ALA A 587 6.60 4.67 52.00
C ALA A 587 7.06 3.25 51.65
N GLN A 588 7.12 2.31 52.60
CA GLN A 588 7.45 0.91 52.29
C GLN A 588 6.35 0.20 51.49
N VAL A 589 5.08 0.45 51.77
CA VAL A 589 3.95 -0.07 50.99
C VAL A 589 3.94 0.54 49.58
N LEU A 590 4.20 1.85 49.43
CA LEU A 590 4.40 2.48 48.12
C LEU A 590 5.62 1.91 47.41
N GLN A 591 6.74 1.67 48.09
CA GLN A 591 7.96 1.16 47.47
C GLN A 591 7.83 -0.31 47.06
N GLN A 592 7.09 -1.14 47.81
CA GLN A 592 6.69 -2.48 47.39
C GLN A 592 5.63 -2.45 46.28
N ALA A 593 4.68 -1.52 46.30
CA ALA A 593 3.73 -1.32 45.21
C ALA A 593 4.42 -0.86 43.92
N ILE A 594 5.42 0.02 44.01
CA ILE A 594 6.25 0.49 42.90
C ILE A 594 7.20 -0.61 42.40
N SER A 595 7.68 -1.51 43.28
CA SER A 595 8.54 -2.65 42.89
C SER A 595 7.75 -3.82 42.31
N ASN A 596 6.50 -4.04 42.76
CA ASN A 596 5.59 -5.06 42.21
C ASN A 596 4.77 -4.54 41.03
N MET A 597 4.66 -3.22 40.85
CA MET A 597 4.47 -2.62 39.53
C MET A 597 5.75 -2.83 38.72
N GLN A 598 5.87 -4.01 38.11
CA GLN A 598 6.35 -4.00 36.74
C GLN A 598 5.62 -2.87 36.01
N PRO A 599 6.30 -2.01 35.24
CA PRO A 599 5.58 -1.22 34.26
C PRO A 599 4.92 -2.23 33.33
N ALA A 600 3.61 -2.45 33.52
CA ALA A 600 2.74 -2.77 32.41
C ALA A 600 3.11 -1.73 31.36
N THR A 601 3.78 -2.18 30.30
CA THR A 601 4.44 -1.30 29.35
C THR A 601 3.39 -0.31 28.90
N SER A 602 3.56 0.95 29.30
CA SER A 602 2.82 2.05 28.72
C SER A 602 3.34 2.14 27.30
N HIS A 603 2.80 1.27 26.44
CA HIS A 603 2.84 1.40 25.01
C HIS A 603 2.16 2.74 24.73
N LEU A 604 2.98 3.81 24.75
CA LEU A 604 2.83 4.90 23.82
C LEU A 604 2.45 4.22 22.50
N PRO A 605 1.22 4.39 22.01
CA PRO A 605 0.68 3.50 20.99
C PRO A 605 1.64 3.51 19.82
N THR A 606 2.26 2.35 19.56
CA THR A 606 3.30 2.22 18.53
C THR A 606 2.74 2.85 17.26
N PRO A 607 3.41 3.84 16.65
CA PRO A 607 2.92 4.48 15.44
C PRO A 607 2.51 3.39 14.46
N PHE A 608 1.29 3.49 13.92
CA PHE A 608 0.76 2.43 13.09
C PHE A 608 1.52 2.40 11.77
N ASP A 609 2.44 1.44 11.68
CA ASP A 609 3.07 1.08 10.43
C ASP A 609 2.12 0.13 9.67
N ARG A 610 1.63 0.57 8.52
CA ARG A 610 0.77 -0.22 7.60
C ARG A 610 1.42 -1.51 7.12
N ASN A 611 2.74 -1.62 7.28
CA ASN A 611 3.57 -2.72 6.80
C ASN A 611 3.75 -3.81 7.87
N GLN A 612 3.47 -3.49 9.13
CA GLN A 612 3.42 -4.48 10.19
C GLN A 612 2.06 -5.20 10.11
N THR A 613 2.01 -6.34 9.41
CA THR A 613 0.85 -7.24 9.46
C THR A 613 0.47 -7.50 10.93
N PRO A 614 -0.76 -7.17 11.38
CA PRO A 614 -1.14 -7.35 12.78
C PRO A 614 -1.06 -8.82 13.18
N LEU A 615 -0.07 -9.15 14.02
CA LEU A 615 0.12 -10.50 14.54
C LEU A 615 -0.84 -10.75 15.70
N GLY A 616 -1.60 -11.85 15.60
CA GLY A 616 -2.56 -12.29 16.62
C GLY A 616 -4.00 -12.36 16.11
N SER A 617 -4.93 -12.42 17.06
CA SER A 617 -6.37 -12.41 16.78
C SER A 617 -6.87 -11.00 16.53
N VAL A 618 -7.73 -10.82 15.53
CA VAL A 618 -8.61 -9.65 15.47
C VAL A 618 -9.60 -9.77 16.63
N VAL A 619 -9.80 -8.68 17.37
CA VAL A 619 -10.67 -8.64 18.56
C VAL A 619 -11.71 -7.53 18.42
N ILE A 620 -12.90 -7.77 18.97
CA ILE A 620 -13.91 -6.73 19.15
C ILE A 620 -13.54 -6.00 20.45
N SER A 621 -13.15 -4.72 20.34
CA SER A 621 -12.72 -3.91 21.48
C SER A 621 -13.84 -3.08 22.12
N GLY A 622 -14.96 -2.91 21.41
CA GLY A 622 -16.14 -2.19 21.88
C GLY A 622 -17.30 -2.37 20.91
N THR A 623 -18.51 -2.16 21.41
CA THR A 623 -19.79 -2.41 20.74
C THR A 623 -20.80 -1.30 21.04
N GLY A 624 -21.78 -1.14 20.18
CA GLY A 624 -22.96 -0.33 20.42
C GLY A 624 -24.20 -1.14 20.03
N LEU A 625 -25.23 -1.13 20.86
CA LEU A 625 -26.39 -2.00 20.70
C LEU A 625 -27.69 -1.20 20.85
N GLY A 626 -28.36 -0.95 19.72
CA GLY A 626 -29.74 -0.51 19.69
C GLY A 626 -30.69 -1.71 19.61
N LEU A 627 -31.81 -1.66 20.34
CA LEU A 627 -32.88 -2.67 20.25
C LEU A 627 -34.26 -2.00 20.12
N PRO A 628 -35.20 -2.61 19.38
CA PRO A 628 -36.60 -2.18 19.38
C PRO A 628 -37.24 -2.30 20.77
N GLY A 629 -38.38 -1.65 20.95
CA GLY A 629 -39.17 -1.64 22.18
C GLY A 629 -39.78 -0.24 22.40
N PRO A 630 -41.10 -0.04 22.18
CA PRO A 630 -41.71 1.30 22.19
C PRO A 630 -41.68 2.00 23.56
N ASN A 631 -41.48 1.24 24.64
CA ASN A 631 -41.51 1.72 26.03
C ASN A 631 -40.10 1.93 26.64
N LYS A 632 -39.05 2.01 25.82
CA LYS A 632 -37.66 2.26 26.24
C LYS A 632 -36.92 3.13 25.22
N ALA A 633 -35.71 3.58 25.56
CA ALA A 633 -34.81 4.15 24.55
C ALA A 633 -34.33 3.06 23.58
N VAL A 634 -34.06 3.41 22.32
CA VAL A 634 -33.49 2.46 21.36
C VAL A 634 -32.11 2.02 21.84
N MET A 635 -31.27 2.97 22.25
CA MET A 635 -29.89 2.77 22.73
C MET A 635 -29.79 2.61 24.26
N ASP A 636 -30.82 2.02 24.88
CA ASP A 636 -30.85 1.73 26.33
C ASP A 636 -29.62 0.89 26.77
N PRO A 637 -28.81 1.34 27.75
CA PRO A 637 -27.59 0.64 28.17
C PRO A 637 -27.85 -0.76 28.73
N ASP A 638 -29.06 -1.05 29.19
CA ASP A 638 -29.45 -2.38 29.68
C ASP A 638 -29.75 -3.37 28.54
N ASN A 639 -29.76 -2.94 27.26
CA ASN A 639 -30.16 -3.74 26.10
C ASN A 639 -29.56 -5.16 26.05
N ALA A 640 -28.25 -5.30 26.32
CA ALA A 640 -27.60 -6.61 26.35
C ALA A 640 -28.13 -7.51 27.49
N LEU A 641 -28.37 -6.93 28.68
CA LEU A 641 -28.96 -7.65 29.81
C LEU A 641 -30.41 -8.04 29.53
N ARG A 642 -31.18 -7.21 28.83
CA ARG A 642 -32.56 -7.52 28.43
C ARG A 642 -32.63 -8.75 27.51
N ILE A 643 -31.73 -8.87 26.54
CA ILE A 643 -31.60 -10.10 25.71
C ILE A 643 -31.31 -11.32 26.60
N LEU A 644 -30.35 -11.20 27.53
CA LEU A 644 -29.97 -12.30 28.42
C LEU A 644 -31.09 -12.70 29.40
N ARG A 645 -32.00 -11.77 29.75
CA ARG A 645 -33.24 -12.05 30.51
C ARG A 645 -34.32 -12.72 29.66
N GLY A 646 -34.17 -12.77 28.33
CA GLY A 646 -35.19 -13.25 27.41
C GLY A 646 -36.35 -12.27 27.21
N GLU A 647 -36.13 -10.97 27.38
CA GLU A 647 -37.13 -9.94 27.07
C GLU A 647 -37.45 -9.97 25.56
N GLN A 648 -38.74 -10.03 25.24
CA GLN A 648 -39.23 -9.94 23.86
C GLN A 648 -39.47 -8.48 23.48
N PHE A 649 -39.23 -8.14 22.20
CA PHE A 649 -39.40 -6.77 21.67
C PHE A 649 -40.25 -6.72 20.39
N VAL A 650 -41.03 -7.77 20.12
CA VAL A 650 -41.87 -7.92 18.92
C VAL A 650 -43.32 -7.91 19.35
N ASP A 651 -44.05 -6.88 18.94
CA ASP A 651 -45.42 -6.63 19.41
C ASP A 651 -46.37 -6.37 18.23
N LEU A 652 -47.66 -6.31 18.51
CA LEU A 652 -48.70 -6.05 17.53
C LEU A 652 -48.55 -4.65 16.93
N ILE A 653 -48.42 -4.57 15.60
CA ILE A 653 -48.39 -3.27 14.93
C ILE A 653 -49.79 -2.64 14.91
N PRO A 654 -49.89 -1.31 15.13
CA PRO A 654 -51.18 -0.61 15.08
C PRO A 654 -51.91 -0.84 13.74
N GLU A 655 -53.23 -1.06 13.81
CA GLU A 655 -54.07 -1.41 12.65
C GLU A 655 -53.94 -0.42 11.48
N ARG A 656 -53.63 0.86 11.75
CA ARG A 656 -53.36 1.89 10.73
C ARG A 656 -52.27 1.46 9.73
N PHE A 657 -51.23 0.75 10.18
CA PHE A 657 -50.17 0.24 9.31
C PHE A 657 -50.60 -1.02 8.55
N ARG A 658 -51.46 -1.86 9.16
CA ARG A 658 -52.04 -3.04 8.51
C ARG A 658 -52.95 -2.67 7.34
N ARG A 659 -53.79 -1.64 7.53
CA ARG A 659 -54.60 -1.05 6.44
C ARG A 659 -53.72 -0.46 5.33
N LYS A 660 -52.70 0.34 5.68
CA LYS A 660 -51.73 0.89 4.71
C LYS A 660 -51.01 -0.19 3.88
N MET A 661 -50.70 -1.35 4.45
CA MET A 661 -50.17 -2.51 3.70
C MET A 661 -51.23 -3.13 2.80
N LEU A 662 -52.46 -3.32 3.30
CA LEU A 662 -53.58 -3.86 2.52
C LEU A 662 -53.88 -3.00 1.28
N ASP A 663 -53.84 -1.67 1.42
CA ASP A 663 -54.05 -0.70 0.34
C ASP A 663 -53.06 -0.87 -0.83
N LYS A 664 -51.92 -1.56 -0.63
CA LYS A 664 -50.97 -1.90 -1.70
C LYS A 664 -51.44 -3.06 -2.60
N ARG A 665 -52.58 -3.69 -2.30
CA ARG A 665 -53.19 -4.79 -3.07
C ARG A 665 -52.25 -5.97 -3.29
N ILE A 666 -51.62 -6.41 -2.21
CA ILE A 666 -50.62 -7.49 -2.18
C ILE A 666 -51.24 -8.77 -2.78
N THR A 667 -50.49 -9.42 -3.67
CA THR A 667 -50.86 -10.73 -4.23
C THR A 667 -49.89 -11.79 -3.71
N ARG A 668 -50.43 -12.82 -3.02
CA ARG A 668 -49.67 -13.90 -2.37
C ARG A 668 -49.88 -15.22 -3.12
N LEU A 669 -48.83 -16.02 -3.25
CA LEU A 669 -48.95 -17.41 -3.72
C LEU A 669 -49.51 -18.28 -2.58
N VAL A 670 -50.69 -18.86 -2.79
CA VAL A 670 -51.32 -19.84 -1.90
C VAL A 670 -51.15 -21.23 -2.51
N LYS A 671 -50.46 -22.12 -1.80
CA LYS A 671 -50.31 -23.53 -2.19
C LYS A 671 -51.52 -24.33 -1.73
N ALA A 672 -52.06 -25.17 -2.61
CA ALA A 672 -53.11 -26.14 -2.29
C ALA A 672 -52.50 -27.46 -1.82
N GLU A 673 -53.29 -28.29 -1.13
CA GLU A 673 -52.84 -29.58 -0.57
C GLU A 673 -52.40 -30.60 -1.65
N ASP A 674 -52.82 -30.41 -2.89
CA ASP A 674 -52.42 -31.21 -4.06
C ASP A 674 -51.05 -30.81 -4.66
N GLY A 675 -50.40 -29.78 -4.10
CA GLY A 675 -49.14 -29.23 -4.61
C GLY A 675 -49.29 -28.15 -5.68
N GLY A 676 -50.52 -27.83 -6.09
CA GLY A 676 -50.82 -26.68 -6.95
C GLY A 676 -50.61 -25.35 -6.23
N GLY A 677 -50.55 -24.25 -6.99
CA GLY A 677 -50.41 -22.90 -6.44
C GLY A 677 -51.26 -21.88 -7.20
N SER A 678 -51.96 -21.00 -6.48
CA SER A 678 -52.74 -19.90 -7.05
C SER A 678 -52.33 -18.57 -6.42
N PHE A 679 -52.30 -17.52 -7.23
CA PHE A 679 -52.07 -16.15 -6.74
C PHE A 679 -53.40 -15.54 -6.28
N GLN A 680 -53.45 -15.11 -5.02
CA GLN A 680 -54.64 -14.52 -4.39
C GLN A 680 -54.31 -13.13 -3.86
N VAL A 681 -55.23 -12.18 -4.08
CA VAL A 681 -55.11 -10.82 -3.55
C VAL A 681 -55.54 -10.82 -2.09
N ILE A 682 -54.71 -10.29 -1.20
CA ILE A 682 -55.05 -10.12 0.21
C ILE A 682 -56.13 -9.05 0.34
N THR A 683 -57.24 -9.35 1.02
CA THR A 683 -58.37 -8.42 1.22
C THR A 683 -58.68 -8.10 2.68
N ASP A 684 -58.02 -8.78 3.63
CA ASP A 684 -58.26 -8.61 5.07
C ASP A 684 -57.02 -8.03 5.80
N PRO A 685 -57.15 -6.98 6.64
CA PRO A 685 -56.05 -6.50 7.50
C PRO A 685 -55.49 -7.54 8.50
N ASP A 686 -56.18 -8.64 8.76
CA ASP A 686 -55.67 -9.76 9.58
C ASP A 686 -54.80 -10.75 8.80
N GLU A 687 -54.75 -10.66 7.46
CA GLU A 687 -53.89 -11.49 6.59
C GLU A 687 -52.52 -10.86 6.27
N VAL A 688 -52.29 -9.60 6.68
CA VAL A 688 -50.97 -8.95 6.55
C VAL A 688 -50.10 -9.21 7.80
N ILE A 689 -48.86 -8.73 7.79
CA ILE A 689 -47.95 -8.79 8.94
C ILE A 689 -48.61 -8.07 10.13
N LYS A 690 -48.73 -8.79 11.25
CA LYS A 690 -49.32 -8.28 12.50
C LYS A 690 -48.28 -7.97 13.57
N LEU A 691 -47.10 -8.57 13.51
CA LEU A 691 -46.07 -8.48 14.53
C LEU A 691 -44.80 -7.83 13.98
N ALA A 692 -44.23 -6.87 14.72
CA ALA A 692 -42.96 -6.23 14.42
C ALA A 692 -42.22 -5.81 15.68
N GLY A 693 -40.88 -5.81 15.63
CA GLY A 693 -40.12 -4.92 16.51
C GLY A 693 -40.30 -3.48 16.05
N ARG A 694 -40.58 -2.54 16.96
CA ARG A 694 -40.67 -1.10 16.64
C ARG A 694 -39.73 -0.27 17.49
N GLY A 695 -39.16 0.78 16.90
CA GLY A 695 -38.33 1.75 17.62
C GLY A 695 -39.03 2.36 18.84
N GLY A 696 -38.25 2.63 19.89
CA GLY A 696 -38.66 3.42 21.05
C GLY A 696 -38.21 4.87 20.92
N SER A 697 -37.94 5.54 22.05
CA SER A 697 -37.40 6.92 22.00
C SER A 697 -35.96 6.92 21.50
N PHE A 698 -35.62 7.88 20.64
CA PHE A 698 -34.27 8.08 20.11
C PHE A 698 -34.11 9.51 19.58
N ASP A 699 -33.11 10.25 20.08
CA ASP A 699 -32.65 11.51 19.49
C ASP A 699 -31.11 11.57 19.46
N LEU A 700 -30.54 11.50 18.25
CA LEU A 700 -29.09 11.51 18.05
C LEU A 700 -28.42 12.84 18.45
N SER A 701 -29.16 13.96 18.44
CA SER A 701 -28.64 15.27 18.82
C SER A 701 -28.60 15.43 20.35
N GLU A 702 -29.67 15.05 21.05
CA GLU A 702 -29.75 15.16 22.50
C GLU A 702 -28.92 14.08 23.22
N GLU A 703 -28.96 12.83 22.76
CA GLU A 703 -28.29 11.70 23.43
C GLU A 703 -26.77 11.64 23.14
N TYR A 704 -26.33 12.09 21.95
CA TYR A 704 -24.94 11.94 21.49
C TYR A 704 -24.25 13.26 21.09
N GLY A 705 -24.94 14.40 21.12
CA GLY A 705 -24.35 15.70 20.78
C GLY A 705 -24.02 15.88 19.29
N VAL A 706 -24.62 15.06 18.40
CA VAL A 706 -24.46 15.25 16.95
C VAL A 706 -25.20 16.53 16.53
N PRO A 707 -24.58 17.45 15.77
CA PRO A 707 -25.24 18.71 15.42
C PRO A 707 -26.57 18.51 14.69
N ALA A 708 -27.66 19.11 15.17
CA ALA A 708 -29.00 18.96 14.59
C ALA A 708 -29.05 19.17 13.06
N LYS A 709 -28.29 20.14 12.53
CA LYS A 709 -28.16 20.39 11.08
C LYS A 709 -27.61 19.20 10.29
N LEU A 710 -26.77 18.36 10.91
CA LEU A 710 -26.30 17.10 10.33
C LEU A 710 -27.41 16.05 10.42
N VAL A 711 -28.05 15.90 11.59
CA VAL A 711 -29.18 14.96 11.80
C VAL A 711 -30.30 15.18 10.77
N GLU A 712 -30.65 16.44 10.47
CA GLU A 712 -31.62 16.81 9.43
C GLU A 712 -31.23 16.36 8.00
N ALA A 713 -29.97 15.99 7.76
CA ALA A 713 -29.48 15.46 6.48
C ALA A 713 -29.33 13.93 6.47
N LEU A 714 -29.63 13.24 7.58
CA LEU A 714 -29.50 11.78 7.71
C LEU A 714 -30.86 11.06 7.64
N ASP A 715 -30.83 9.86 7.07
CA ASP A 715 -31.87 8.84 7.28
C ASP A 715 -31.80 8.25 8.69
N ILE A 716 -32.92 7.75 9.22
CA ILE A 716 -32.97 7.12 10.55
C ILE A 716 -31.98 5.97 10.67
N THR A 717 -31.79 5.18 9.60
CA THR A 717 -30.82 4.08 9.56
C THR A 717 -29.39 4.58 9.79
N THR A 718 -29.02 5.68 9.13
CA THR A 718 -27.70 6.31 9.32
C THR A 718 -27.58 6.92 10.73
N GLN A 719 -28.66 7.47 11.29
CA GLN A 719 -28.61 8.02 12.65
C GLN A 719 -28.38 6.93 13.71
N LEU A 720 -29.04 5.78 13.57
CA LEU A 720 -28.83 4.61 14.43
C LEU A 720 -27.40 4.06 14.30
N ALA A 721 -26.87 4.00 13.06
CA ALA A 721 -25.47 3.64 12.81
C ALA A 721 -24.47 4.61 13.48
N PHE A 722 -24.77 5.91 13.51
CA PHE A 722 -23.96 6.90 14.22
C PHE A 722 -23.96 6.65 15.74
N ALA A 723 -25.14 6.46 16.34
CA ALA A 723 -25.26 6.19 17.78
C ALA A 723 -24.48 4.93 18.19
N ALA A 724 -24.71 3.82 17.48
CA ALA A 724 -23.99 2.56 17.72
C ALA A 724 -22.47 2.70 17.50
N GLY A 725 -22.03 3.49 16.51
CA GLY A 725 -20.62 3.78 16.29
C GLY A 725 -19.98 4.62 17.40
N ILE A 726 -20.71 5.58 17.97
CA ILE A 726 -20.22 6.41 19.09
C ILE A 726 -20.15 5.58 20.38
N ASP A 727 -21.13 4.72 20.65
CA ASP A 727 -21.06 3.80 21.79
C ASP A 727 -19.95 2.76 21.64
N ALA A 728 -19.72 2.22 20.45
CA ALA A 728 -18.59 1.31 20.20
C ALA A 728 -17.23 1.99 20.45
N LEU A 729 -17.08 3.27 20.10
CA LEU A 729 -15.89 4.06 20.44
C LEU A 729 -15.78 4.31 21.95
N ARG A 730 -16.90 4.62 22.61
CA ARG A 730 -17.00 4.86 24.06
C ARG A 730 -16.62 3.61 24.86
N GLU A 731 -17.19 2.44 24.52
CA GLU A 731 -16.87 1.15 25.17
C GLU A 731 -15.42 0.73 24.91
N ALA A 732 -14.90 0.95 23.70
CA ALA A 732 -13.49 0.70 23.38
C ALA A 732 -12.50 1.67 24.07
N GLY A 733 -12.98 2.65 24.84
CA GLY A 733 -12.13 3.64 25.50
C GLY A 733 -11.44 4.60 24.52
N ILE A 734 -12.00 4.81 23.34
CA ILE A 734 -11.46 5.69 22.28
C ILE A 734 -12.20 7.03 22.31
N PRO A 735 -11.64 8.08 22.93
CA PRO A 735 -12.31 9.37 23.02
C PRO A 735 -12.25 10.13 21.70
N LEU A 736 -13.33 10.82 21.36
CA LEU A 736 -13.21 11.98 20.46
C LEU A 736 -12.53 13.12 21.21
N VAL A 737 -11.68 13.89 20.53
CA VAL A 737 -10.92 15.02 21.07
C VAL A 737 -11.23 16.30 20.29
N GLN A 738 -11.29 17.41 21.00
CA GLN A 738 -11.54 18.74 20.43
C GLN A 738 -10.39 19.18 19.51
N THR A 739 -10.69 19.42 18.23
CA THR A 739 -9.75 20.02 17.29
C THR A 739 -9.81 21.54 17.31
N TRP A 740 -8.76 22.15 16.75
CA TRP A 740 -8.53 23.58 16.76
C TRP A 740 -8.14 24.05 15.37
N ARG A 741 -8.83 25.09 14.88
CA ARG A 741 -8.53 25.74 13.60
C ARG A 741 -7.74 27.02 13.85
N LYS A 742 -6.62 27.20 13.14
CA LYS A 742 -5.82 28.42 13.19
C LYS A 742 -6.45 29.50 12.32
N THR A 743 -6.70 30.69 12.87
CA THR A 743 -7.18 31.86 12.14
C THR A 743 -6.07 32.49 11.31
N SER A 744 -6.42 33.38 10.38
CA SER A 744 -5.46 34.26 9.68
C SER A 744 -4.62 35.12 10.63
N THR A 745 -5.14 35.41 11.82
CA THR A 745 -4.44 36.11 12.91
C THR A 745 -3.63 35.19 13.85
N GLY A 746 -3.52 33.91 13.51
CA GLY A 746 -2.72 32.92 14.24
C GLY A 746 -3.35 32.36 15.52
N ARG A 747 -4.54 32.83 15.92
CA ARG A 747 -5.29 32.32 17.09
C ARG A 747 -5.87 30.94 16.80
N LEU A 748 -5.97 30.09 17.81
CA LEU A 748 -6.64 28.80 17.73
C LEU A 748 -8.09 28.95 18.19
N LEU A 749 -9.05 28.55 17.36
CA LEU A 749 -10.47 28.45 17.70
C LEU A 749 -10.86 26.98 17.79
N PRO A 750 -11.72 26.56 18.75
CA PRO A 750 -12.34 25.24 18.73
C PRO A 750 -13.06 25.02 17.41
N ASP A 751 -12.88 23.83 16.84
CA ASP A 751 -13.41 23.44 15.53
C ASP A 751 -14.47 22.34 15.68
N ARG A 752 -14.07 21.06 15.80
CA ARG A 752 -15.00 19.95 16.04
C ARG A 752 -14.39 18.82 16.89
N TRP A 753 -15.22 17.92 17.40
CA TRP A 753 -14.76 16.69 18.05
C TRP A 753 -14.46 15.63 16.99
N MET A 754 -13.26 15.06 17.00
CA MET A 754 -12.82 14.00 16.07
C MET A 754 -11.90 13.02 16.81
N LEU A 755 -11.66 11.83 16.25
CA LEU A 755 -10.64 10.90 16.73
C LEU A 755 -9.28 11.61 16.95
N PRO A 756 -8.44 11.13 17.89
CA PRO A 756 -7.06 11.61 18.05
C PRO A 756 -6.33 11.54 16.70
N ASP A 757 -5.48 12.53 16.39
CA ASP A 757 -4.94 12.65 15.01
C ASP A 757 -4.16 11.40 14.56
N ALA A 758 -3.40 10.79 15.48
CA ALA A 758 -2.71 9.51 15.28
C ALA A 758 -3.65 8.33 14.95
N MET A 759 -4.93 8.40 15.33
CA MET A 759 -5.93 7.36 15.08
C MET A 759 -6.70 7.52 13.77
N ARG A 760 -6.56 8.66 13.08
CA ARG A 760 -7.41 8.98 11.90
C ARG A 760 -7.09 8.12 10.70
N ASP A 761 -5.82 8.01 10.32
CA ASP A 761 -5.37 7.27 9.12
C ASP A 761 -5.39 5.74 9.28
N GLU A 762 -5.58 5.28 10.52
CA GLU A 762 -5.59 3.87 10.91
C GLU A 762 -6.99 3.36 11.29
N THR A 763 -8.04 4.19 11.18
CA THR A 763 -9.43 3.82 11.45
C THR A 763 -10.24 3.79 10.17
N GLY A 764 -10.69 2.60 9.77
CA GLY A 764 -11.66 2.41 8.69
C GLY A 764 -13.11 2.43 9.18
N VAL A 765 -14.06 2.62 8.27
CA VAL A 765 -15.50 2.64 8.57
C VAL A 765 -16.29 1.86 7.52
N ILE A 766 -16.97 0.79 7.94
CA ILE A 766 -17.87 0.01 7.09
C ILE A 766 -19.30 0.26 7.55
N PHE A 767 -20.17 0.68 6.63
CA PHE A 767 -21.60 0.79 6.88
C PHE A 767 -22.30 -0.44 6.29
N ALA A 768 -22.92 -1.24 7.14
CA ALA A 768 -23.61 -2.47 6.78
C ALA A 768 -25.12 -2.27 6.96
N SER A 769 -25.83 -2.08 5.86
CA SER A 769 -27.27 -1.78 5.88
C SER A 769 -27.91 -2.28 4.59
N ALA A 770 -29.06 -2.95 4.73
CA ALA A 770 -29.84 -3.45 3.61
C ALA A 770 -30.79 -2.39 3.04
N PHE A 771 -31.27 -1.45 3.87
CA PHE A 771 -32.31 -0.47 3.53
C PHE A 771 -31.94 1.00 3.86
N PRO A 772 -30.72 1.49 3.58
CA PRO A 772 -30.34 2.85 3.92
C PRO A 772 -31.11 3.88 3.09
N GLY A 773 -31.59 4.95 3.72
CA GLY A 773 -32.26 6.05 3.00
C GLY A 773 -33.72 5.79 2.61
N GLY A 774 -34.25 4.59 2.88
CA GLY A 774 -35.58 4.18 2.47
C GLY A 774 -36.71 4.96 3.14
N ASP A 775 -36.56 5.29 4.42
CA ASP A 775 -37.62 5.97 5.19
C ASP A 775 -37.74 7.44 4.76
N ARG A 776 -36.61 8.15 4.59
CA ARG A 776 -36.60 9.51 4.00
C ARG A 776 -37.09 9.56 2.55
N PHE A 777 -36.86 8.52 1.76
CA PHE A 777 -37.42 8.41 0.41
C PHE A 777 -38.95 8.26 0.44
N ALA A 778 -39.46 7.37 1.30
CA ALA A 778 -40.90 7.16 1.49
C ALA A 778 -41.60 8.40 2.08
N GLU A 779 -40.95 9.13 3.00
CA GLU A 779 -41.39 10.40 3.55
C GLU A 779 -41.57 11.45 2.44
N GLU A 780 -40.54 11.70 1.62
CA GLU A 780 -40.59 12.74 0.58
C GLU A 780 -41.66 12.46 -0.48
N LEU A 781 -41.78 11.20 -0.92
CA LEU A 781 -42.87 10.78 -1.81
C LEU A 781 -44.25 11.00 -1.18
N SER A 782 -44.40 10.66 0.11
CA SER A 782 -45.64 10.87 0.85
C SER A 782 -46.01 12.36 0.95
N ARG A 783 -45.04 13.23 1.24
CA ARG A 783 -45.20 14.69 1.25
C ARG A 783 -45.67 15.21 -0.10
N TYR A 784 -44.97 14.83 -1.18
CA TYR A 784 -45.29 15.27 -2.55
C TYR A 784 -46.69 14.85 -2.99
N TYR A 785 -47.02 13.55 -2.91
CA TYR A 785 -48.31 13.05 -3.37
C TYR A 785 -49.48 13.48 -2.47
N THR A 786 -49.26 13.72 -1.17
CA THR A 786 -50.30 14.32 -0.31
C THR A 786 -50.63 15.75 -0.74
N TRP A 787 -49.62 16.56 -1.03
CA TRP A 787 -49.80 17.92 -1.52
C TRP A 787 -50.46 17.96 -2.90
N GLU A 788 -49.98 17.17 -3.87
CA GLU A 788 -50.56 17.15 -5.23
C GLU A 788 -51.99 16.60 -5.22
N ASN A 789 -52.32 15.61 -4.39
CA ASN A 789 -53.70 15.14 -4.22
C ASN A 789 -54.62 16.22 -3.63
N ARG A 790 -54.17 16.99 -2.62
CA ARG A 790 -54.94 18.12 -2.06
C ARG A 790 -55.16 19.21 -3.12
N ARG A 791 -54.15 19.52 -3.93
CA ARG A 791 -54.22 20.47 -5.05
C ARG A 791 -55.18 19.99 -6.14
N ALA A 792 -55.17 18.71 -6.49
CA ALA A 792 -56.11 18.12 -7.45
C ALA A 792 -57.55 18.12 -6.91
N GLN A 793 -57.76 17.82 -5.62
CA GLN A 793 -59.07 17.93 -4.96
C GLN A 793 -59.59 19.37 -4.96
N LEU A 794 -58.73 20.35 -4.66
CA LEU A 794 -59.08 21.77 -4.74
C LEU A 794 -59.52 22.16 -6.15
N ALA A 795 -58.75 21.79 -7.18
CA ALA A 795 -59.10 22.05 -8.58
C ALA A 795 -60.43 21.39 -8.99
N ALA A 796 -60.67 20.14 -8.58
CA ALA A 796 -61.92 19.42 -8.85
C ALA A 796 -63.13 20.07 -8.16
N LEU A 797 -62.97 20.56 -6.92
CA LEU A 797 -64.04 21.29 -6.20
C LEU A 797 -64.29 22.68 -6.79
N GLU A 798 -63.24 23.40 -7.21
CA GLU A 798 -63.36 24.68 -7.91
C GLU A 798 -64.05 24.56 -9.26
N ASP A 799 -63.85 23.45 -9.96
CA ASP A 799 -64.54 23.16 -11.22
C ASP A 799 -66.00 22.74 -10.97
N LEU A 800 -66.25 21.80 -10.04
CA LEU A 800 -67.60 21.35 -9.69
C LEU A 800 -68.48 22.50 -9.16
N ARG A 801 -67.89 23.49 -8.47
CA ARG A 801 -68.55 24.74 -8.07
C ARG A 801 -69.14 25.54 -9.24
N ARG A 802 -68.62 25.38 -10.47
CA ARG A 802 -69.12 26.07 -11.67
C ARG A 802 -70.38 25.42 -12.25
N TYR A 803 -70.61 24.14 -11.95
CA TYR A 803 -71.67 23.33 -12.57
C TYR A 803 -72.89 23.10 -11.67
N THR A 804 -72.82 23.44 -10.38
CA THR A 804 -73.94 23.32 -9.45
C THR A 804 -74.57 24.68 -9.11
N THR A 805 -75.89 24.71 -9.03
CA THR A 805 -76.69 25.88 -8.63
C THR A 805 -77.43 25.67 -7.31
N ASP A 806 -77.34 24.48 -6.71
CA ASP A 806 -77.93 24.22 -5.40
C ASP A 806 -77.18 24.97 -4.29
N THR A 807 -77.91 25.71 -3.46
CA THR A 807 -77.32 26.62 -2.46
C THR A 807 -76.66 25.88 -1.31
N GLY A 808 -77.21 24.73 -0.87
CA GLY A 808 -76.60 23.93 0.20
C GLY A 808 -75.30 23.28 -0.26
N THR A 809 -75.30 22.71 -1.47
CA THR A 809 -74.12 22.12 -2.11
C THR A 809 -73.03 23.18 -2.36
N LEU A 810 -73.40 24.37 -2.83
CA LEU A 810 -72.45 25.49 -3.00
C LEU A 810 -71.80 25.94 -1.67
N GLN A 811 -72.54 25.95 -0.57
CA GLN A 811 -71.99 26.26 0.76
C GLN A 811 -70.97 25.21 1.22
N GLU A 812 -71.30 23.92 1.11
CA GLU A 812 -70.38 22.83 1.52
C GLU A 812 -69.13 22.75 0.63
N ILE A 813 -69.26 22.97 -0.69
CA ILE A 813 -68.10 23.08 -1.59
C ILE A 813 -67.25 24.30 -1.22
N GLY A 814 -67.87 25.45 -0.96
CA GLY A 814 -67.18 26.66 -0.52
C GLY A 814 -66.39 26.45 0.78
N ARG A 815 -66.99 25.74 1.75
CA ARG A 815 -66.34 25.35 3.01
C ARG A 815 -65.13 24.45 2.76
N ARG A 816 -65.27 23.37 1.98
CA ARG A 816 -64.15 22.46 1.65
C ARG A 816 -63.03 23.14 0.87
N ILE A 817 -63.35 24.08 -0.02
CA ILE A 817 -62.36 24.89 -0.74
C ILE A 817 -61.56 25.76 0.25
N ALA A 818 -62.22 26.37 1.23
CA ALA A 818 -61.55 27.15 2.27
C ALA A 818 -60.64 26.25 3.14
N ASP A 819 -61.16 25.13 3.65
CA ASP A 819 -60.41 24.16 4.45
C ASP A 819 -59.14 23.66 3.71
N LEU A 820 -59.27 23.34 2.41
CA LEU A 820 -58.15 22.85 1.59
C LEU A 820 -57.11 23.95 1.30
N ARG A 821 -57.55 25.19 1.05
CA ARG A 821 -56.63 26.32 0.85
C ARG A 821 -55.87 26.64 2.12
N GLU A 822 -56.55 26.74 3.27
CA GLU A 822 -55.90 26.92 4.58
C GLU A 822 -54.89 25.79 4.86
N THR A 823 -55.26 24.54 4.55
CA THR A 823 -54.37 23.39 4.73
C THR A 823 -53.15 23.45 3.78
N LEU A 824 -53.32 23.87 2.52
CA LEU A 824 -52.22 24.04 1.56
C LEU A 824 -51.30 25.23 1.88
N GLU A 825 -51.84 26.29 2.50
CA GLU A 825 -51.06 27.43 3.00
C GLU A 825 -50.31 27.09 4.28
N ARG A 826 -50.89 26.26 5.17
CA ARG A 826 -50.26 25.79 6.41
C ARG A 826 -49.20 24.70 6.16
N GLU A 827 -49.42 23.84 5.16
CA GLU A 827 -48.56 22.69 4.82
C GLU A 827 -48.12 22.78 3.34
N PRO A 828 -47.33 23.81 2.96
CA PRO A 828 -46.81 23.93 1.61
C PRO A 828 -45.77 22.84 1.33
N TYR A 829 -45.71 22.38 0.08
CA TYR A 829 -44.66 21.47 -0.36
C TYR A 829 -43.47 22.23 -0.94
N GLU A 830 -42.32 22.07 -0.29
CA GLU A 830 -41.01 22.39 -0.83
C GLU A 830 -40.15 21.12 -0.82
N PHE A 831 -39.49 20.85 -1.95
CA PHE A 831 -38.57 19.72 -2.11
C PHE A 831 -37.29 19.99 -1.34
N ASP A 832 -36.89 19.08 -0.45
CA ASP A 832 -35.73 19.33 0.41
C ASP A 832 -34.42 19.23 -0.38
N ARG A 833 -33.65 20.32 -0.42
CA ARG A 833 -32.32 20.37 -1.07
C ARG A 833 -31.32 19.33 -0.54
N ARG A 834 -31.58 18.70 0.61
CA ARG A 834 -30.78 17.61 1.20
C ARG A 834 -31.24 16.22 0.78
N PHE A 835 -32.31 16.09 0.00
CA PHE A 835 -32.89 14.80 -0.40
C PHE A 835 -31.84 13.77 -0.84
N ILE A 836 -30.91 14.15 -1.72
CA ILE A 836 -29.83 13.26 -2.17
C ILE A 836 -28.97 12.75 -1.00
N PHE A 837 -28.57 13.62 -0.06
CA PHE A 837 -27.79 13.21 1.12
C PHE A 837 -28.57 12.35 2.12
N ARG A 838 -29.91 12.44 2.11
CA ARG A 838 -30.80 11.59 2.93
C ARG A 838 -31.00 10.20 2.34
N ILE A 839 -31.03 10.05 1.01
CA ILE A 839 -31.36 8.76 0.37
C ILE A 839 -30.13 7.94 -0.06
N LEU A 840 -28.95 8.55 -0.14
CA LEU A 840 -27.72 7.82 -0.47
C LEU A 840 -27.24 6.96 0.70
N ALA A 841 -26.63 5.81 0.39
CA ALA A 841 -26.02 4.89 1.36
C ALA A 841 -24.69 5.43 1.95
N MET A 842 -24.67 6.69 2.38
CA MET A 842 -23.48 7.45 2.79
C MET A 842 -23.11 7.33 4.27
N GLY A 843 -23.74 6.45 5.04
CA GLY A 843 -23.47 6.32 6.49
C GLY A 843 -22.00 6.09 6.82
N HIS A 844 -21.25 5.39 5.96
CA HIS A 844 -19.81 5.20 6.11
C HIS A 844 -19.01 6.50 6.00
N SER A 845 -19.28 7.31 4.97
CA SER A 845 -18.53 8.53 4.67
C SER A 845 -18.97 9.69 5.57
N GLN A 846 -20.27 9.81 5.86
CA GLN A 846 -20.81 10.76 6.82
C GLN A 846 -20.27 10.50 8.23
N PHE A 847 -20.21 9.23 8.68
CA PHE A 847 -19.66 8.91 10.01
C PHE A 847 -18.13 9.11 10.05
N ALA A 848 -17.42 8.67 9.00
CA ALA A 848 -15.98 8.90 8.89
C ALA A 848 -15.64 10.40 8.91
N GLU A 849 -16.39 11.25 8.21
CA GLU A 849 -16.21 12.70 8.25
C GLU A 849 -16.49 13.27 9.65
N TYR A 850 -17.59 12.83 10.29
CA TYR A 850 -17.99 13.28 11.62
C TYR A 850 -16.90 13.00 12.67
N ILE A 851 -16.37 11.77 12.70
CA ILE A 851 -15.30 11.39 13.64
C ILE A 851 -13.89 11.73 13.12
N GLY A 852 -13.75 12.26 11.90
CA GLY A 852 -12.45 12.58 11.28
C GLY A 852 -11.60 11.38 10.89
N ALA A 853 -12.19 10.20 10.70
CA ALA A 853 -11.50 9.02 10.19
C ALA A 853 -11.07 9.22 8.73
N ARG A 854 -9.84 8.79 8.41
CA ARG A 854 -9.19 8.91 7.09
C ARG A 854 -8.80 7.55 6.48
N GLY A 855 -9.09 6.45 7.19
CA GLY A 855 -8.90 5.10 6.68
C GLY A 855 -9.92 4.71 5.58
N PRO A 856 -9.81 3.47 5.06
CA PRO A 856 -10.75 2.94 4.07
C PRO A 856 -12.18 2.99 4.62
N ASN A 857 -13.14 3.37 3.77
CA ASN A 857 -14.54 3.36 4.15
C ASN A 857 -15.43 2.93 2.98
N THR A 858 -16.52 2.21 3.28
CA THR A 858 -17.40 1.62 2.26
C THR A 858 -18.79 1.27 2.81
N HIS A 859 -19.77 1.14 1.92
CA HIS A 859 -21.08 0.54 2.22
C HIS A 859 -21.11 -0.90 1.73
N VAL A 860 -21.76 -1.78 2.50
CA VAL A 860 -21.98 -3.18 2.12
C VAL A 860 -23.45 -3.56 2.29
N ASN A 861 -23.97 -4.30 1.31
CA ASN A 861 -25.29 -4.89 1.35
C ASN A 861 -25.23 -6.34 0.84
N ALA A 862 -25.38 -7.28 1.78
CA ALA A 862 -25.62 -8.69 1.53
C ALA A 862 -26.92 -9.12 2.24
N ALA A 863 -27.95 -8.27 2.18
CA ALA A 863 -29.22 -8.43 2.87
C ALA A 863 -29.01 -8.79 4.36
N CYS A 864 -29.54 -9.94 4.81
CA CYS A 864 -29.43 -10.41 6.19
C CYS A 864 -27.98 -10.68 6.66
N ALA A 865 -27.01 -10.78 5.74
CA ALA A 865 -25.61 -11.05 6.06
C ALA A 865 -24.72 -9.80 6.03
N SER A 866 -25.27 -8.59 5.80
CA SER A 866 -24.49 -7.35 5.61
C SER A 866 -23.49 -7.09 6.74
N THR A 867 -23.88 -7.22 8.00
CA THR A 867 -22.98 -7.00 9.14
C THR A 867 -21.89 -8.07 9.24
N ALA A 868 -22.22 -9.34 8.97
CA ALA A 868 -21.23 -10.42 8.96
C ALA A 868 -20.23 -10.28 7.80
N GLN A 869 -20.69 -9.86 6.62
CA GLN A 869 -19.84 -9.48 5.50
C GLN A 869 -18.95 -8.28 5.87
N GLY A 870 -19.50 -7.27 6.56
CA GLY A 870 -18.75 -6.13 7.08
C GLY A 870 -17.65 -6.53 8.06
N VAL A 871 -17.92 -7.47 8.97
CA VAL A 871 -16.90 -8.05 9.88
C VAL A 871 -15.81 -8.81 9.11
N ALA A 872 -16.18 -9.60 8.10
CA ALA A 872 -15.19 -10.32 7.27
C ALA A 872 -14.30 -9.35 6.46
N ILE A 873 -14.86 -8.27 5.92
CA ILE A 873 -14.12 -7.21 5.24
C ILE A 873 -13.26 -6.41 6.22
N ALA A 874 -13.74 -6.16 7.44
CA ALA A 874 -12.96 -5.53 8.49
C ALA A 874 -11.75 -6.38 8.89
N GLU A 875 -11.92 -7.69 9.03
CA GLU A 875 -10.82 -8.63 9.28
C GLU A 875 -9.80 -8.62 8.13
N ASP A 876 -10.25 -8.67 6.87
CA ASP A 876 -9.36 -8.54 5.70
C ASP A 876 -8.59 -7.21 5.71
N TRP A 877 -9.26 -6.09 5.97
CA TRP A 877 -8.63 -4.77 6.01
C TRP A 877 -7.59 -4.63 7.12
N ILE A 878 -7.82 -5.25 8.28
CA ILE A 878 -6.85 -5.29 9.37
C ILE A 878 -5.69 -6.21 9.01
N ARG A 879 -5.96 -7.44 8.54
CA ARG A 879 -4.92 -8.42 8.19
C ARG A 879 -4.06 -8.00 7.00
N SER A 880 -4.62 -7.23 6.06
CA SER A 880 -3.89 -6.66 4.92
C SER A 880 -3.22 -5.32 5.21
N GLY A 881 -3.23 -4.84 6.46
CA GLY A 881 -2.53 -3.61 6.87
C GLY A 881 -3.18 -2.30 6.38
N ARG A 882 -4.38 -2.35 5.79
CA ARG A 882 -5.08 -1.15 5.28
C ARG A 882 -5.48 -0.18 6.38
N CYS A 883 -5.74 -0.69 7.58
CA CYS A 883 -6.05 0.07 8.80
C CYS A 883 -5.81 -0.81 10.03
N ARG A 884 -5.67 -0.20 11.21
CA ARG A 884 -5.47 -0.92 12.49
C ARG A 884 -6.77 -1.34 13.14
N ARG A 885 -7.83 -0.57 12.91
CA ARG A 885 -9.19 -0.82 13.43
C ARG A 885 -10.23 -0.44 12.39
N VAL A 886 -11.40 -1.07 12.50
CA VAL A 886 -12.54 -0.79 11.64
C VAL A 886 -13.78 -0.67 12.51
N LEU A 887 -14.55 0.39 12.29
CA LEU A 887 -15.91 0.53 12.82
C LEU A 887 -16.87 -0.13 11.84
N VAL A 888 -17.46 -1.26 12.23
CA VAL A 888 -18.52 -1.94 11.46
C VAL A 888 -19.87 -1.48 12.00
N LEU A 889 -20.51 -0.57 11.28
CA LEU A 889 -21.76 0.07 11.66
C LEU A 889 -22.92 -0.70 11.03
N GLY A 890 -23.53 -1.62 11.78
CA GLY A 890 -24.74 -2.34 11.37
C GLY A 890 -26.00 -1.62 11.85
N ALA A 891 -26.87 -1.19 10.93
CA ALA A 891 -28.18 -0.62 11.27
C ALA A 891 -29.17 -0.76 10.10
N ASP A 892 -30.45 -0.91 10.42
CA ASP A 892 -31.61 -0.79 9.53
C ASP A 892 -32.85 -0.49 10.40
N ASP A 893 -33.72 0.46 10.03
CA ASP A 893 -35.08 0.55 10.56
C ASP A 893 -36.11 0.55 9.42
N VAL A 894 -36.66 -0.64 9.15
CA VAL A 894 -37.73 -0.84 8.18
C VAL A 894 -39.14 -0.72 8.79
N THR A 895 -39.22 -0.33 10.06
CA THR A 895 -40.46 -0.31 10.87
C THR A 895 -40.94 1.09 11.23
N GLY A 896 -40.19 2.11 10.79
CA GLY A 896 -40.57 3.52 10.80
C GLY A 896 -41.93 3.80 10.14
N ASP A 897 -42.49 4.95 10.47
CA ASP A 897 -43.87 5.32 10.11
C ASP A 897 -44.10 5.50 8.60
N HIS A 898 -43.03 5.70 7.82
CA HIS A 898 -43.08 5.85 6.37
C HIS A 898 -42.72 4.54 5.65
N LEU A 899 -41.72 3.80 6.12
CA LEU A 899 -41.18 2.63 5.41
C LEU A 899 -41.95 1.31 5.65
N LEU A 900 -42.56 1.12 6.83
CA LEU A 900 -43.20 -0.16 7.22
C LEU A 900 -44.28 -0.65 6.24
N GLU A 901 -45.08 0.26 5.69
CA GLU A 901 -46.16 -0.10 4.75
C GLU A 901 -45.66 -0.65 3.41
N TRP A 902 -44.43 -0.30 3.02
CA TRP A 902 -43.82 -0.73 1.78
C TRP A 902 -43.00 -2.00 1.97
N VAL A 903 -42.14 -2.03 3.00
CA VAL A 903 -41.30 -3.19 3.29
C VAL A 903 -42.14 -4.38 3.77
N GLY A 904 -43.12 -4.16 4.65
CA GLY A 904 -44.02 -5.22 5.09
C GLY A 904 -44.87 -5.80 3.96
N ALA A 905 -45.40 -4.95 3.08
CA ALA A 905 -46.10 -5.39 1.87
C ALA A 905 -45.19 -6.17 0.90
N GLY A 906 -43.93 -5.75 0.76
CA GLY A 906 -42.91 -6.44 -0.05
C GLY A 906 -42.60 -7.84 0.47
N PHE A 907 -42.34 -8.00 1.78
CA PHE A 907 -42.08 -9.31 2.38
C PHE A 907 -43.28 -10.26 2.26
N LEU A 908 -44.53 -9.75 2.38
CA LEU A 908 -45.74 -10.54 2.15
C LEU A 908 -45.88 -10.99 0.69
N ALA A 909 -45.61 -10.10 -0.28
CA ALA A 909 -45.65 -10.43 -1.70
C ALA A 909 -44.61 -11.51 -2.08
N LEU A 910 -43.46 -11.51 -1.41
CA LEU A 910 -42.42 -12.53 -1.55
C LEU A 910 -42.73 -13.85 -0.80
N GLY A 911 -43.79 -13.91 0.01
CA GLY A 911 -44.10 -15.06 0.86
C GLY A 911 -43.13 -15.25 2.04
N ALA A 912 -42.31 -14.24 2.34
CA ALA A 912 -41.19 -14.30 3.28
C ALA A 912 -41.54 -13.67 4.65
N ALA A 913 -42.77 -13.84 5.11
CA ALA A 913 -43.25 -13.31 6.39
C ALA A 913 -44.31 -14.21 7.05
N ALA A 914 -44.28 -14.28 8.37
CA ALA A 914 -45.35 -14.88 9.17
C ALA A 914 -46.53 -13.89 9.34
N THR A 915 -47.75 -14.41 9.32
CA THR A 915 -49.00 -13.63 9.45
C THR A 915 -49.76 -13.98 10.73
N ASP A 916 -49.09 -14.56 11.72
CA ASP A 916 -49.68 -14.87 13.02
C ASP A 916 -49.73 -13.61 13.90
N ASN A 917 -50.64 -13.59 14.88
CA ASN A 917 -50.80 -12.47 15.82
C ASN A 917 -50.13 -12.73 17.18
N ARG A 918 -49.45 -13.86 17.33
CA ARG A 918 -48.72 -14.26 18.54
C ARG A 918 -47.29 -14.66 18.21
N VAL A 919 -46.34 -14.20 19.04
CA VAL A 919 -44.90 -14.42 18.81
C VAL A 919 -44.52 -15.90 18.88
N ASP A 920 -45.14 -16.68 19.77
CA ASP A 920 -44.91 -18.12 19.92
C ASP A 920 -45.46 -18.96 18.74
N GLU A 921 -46.41 -18.42 17.98
CA GLU A 921 -46.96 -19.03 16.76
C GLU A 921 -46.18 -18.56 15.52
N ALA A 922 -45.79 -17.28 15.45
CA ALA A 922 -44.98 -16.72 14.37
C ALA A 922 -43.52 -17.21 14.35
N ALA A 923 -42.95 -17.55 15.52
CA ALA A 923 -41.54 -17.90 15.70
C ALA A 923 -41.31 -19.41 15.94
N LEU A 924 -42.06 -20.26 15.21
CA LEU A 924 -41.90 -21.72 15.32
C LEU A 924 -40.47 -22.18 14.94
N PRO A 925 -39.87 -23.12 15.71
CA PRO A 925 -38.62 -23.77 15.33
C PRO A 925 -38.70 -24.50 13.98
N PHE A 926 -37.54 -24.87 13.42
CA PHE A 926 -37.46 -25.78 12.28
C PHE A 926 -37.87 -27.21 12.68
N ASP A 927 -39.16 -27.45 12.82
CA ASP A 927 -39.77 -28.77 12.98
C ASP A 927 -40.98 -28.95 12.04
N ARG A 928 -41.64 -30.11 12.15
CA ARG A 928 -42.76 -30.52 11.26
C ARG A 928 -43.97 -29.59 11.27
N ARG A 929 -44.08 -28.67 12.23
CA ARG A 929 -45.15 -27.67 12.32
C ARG A 929 -44.96 -26.46 11.40
N ARG A 930 -43.79 -26.31 10.79
CA ARG A 930 -43.50 -25.19 9.88
C ARG A 930 -43.97 -25.51 8.46
N HIS A 931 -44.87 -24.70 7.92
CA HIS A 931 -45.39 -24.82 6.56
C HIS A 931 -44.89 -23.64 5.72
N GLY A 932 -43.79 -23.88 5.01
CA GLY A 932 -43.14 -22.88 4.15
C GLY A 932 -41.83 -23.42 3.60
N THR A 933 -41.72 -23.41 2.27
CA THR A 933 -40.49 -23.61 1.49
C THR A 933 -40.08 -22.27 0.91
#